data_AF-A0AAV1DJ22-F1
#
_entry.id   AF-A0AAV1DJ22-F1
#
_cell.length_a   1.000
_cell.length_b   1.000
_cell.length_c   1.000
_cell.angle_alpha   90.00
_cell.angle_beta   90.00
_cell.angle_gamma   90.00
#
_symmetry.space_group_name_H-M   'P 1'
#
loop_
_entity.id
_entity.type
_entity.pdbx_description
1 polymer ?
#
loop_
_entity_poly.entity_id
_entity_poly.type
_entity_poly.pdbx_seq_one_letter_code
_entity_poly.pdbx_strand_id
1 'polypeptide(L)'
;MQVYLHLLYHKISTCFVLIPAKNLILAGVKSVTLHDEGSVELWDLSSNFIFTENDIGKNRALASVQKLQELNNAVLVTALSTKLTIEQLSDFQAVVFTDSNLDDAIAFNDFCHNHQPPIAFIKTEVRGLFGNIFCDFGPEFTVLDVDGEEPHTGIIASISNDNPALVSCVDDERLEFQDGDLVVFSEVKGMTELNDGKPRKVRNTRPFSFTLEEDTTNFGMYERGGIVTQVKQPKVLNFKPLREAIKDPGDFLLSDFAKFDRPPLLHLAFLALDKFVAGQGRLPFPGSEEDAQKLISLARDLNETQGAGKLDDINPKLLQHFSFGARAVLNPMAAMFGGIVGQEVVKACSGKFHPLFQFFYFDSVESLPTEPLEPSDFRPLNTRYDAQISVFGAKLQKKLEDAKVFLVGSGALGCEFLKNLALMGVSCGKEGKLTVTDDDVIEKSNLSRQFLFRDWNIGQAKSTVAASAALSINPNLHVEALQNRVGPETENVFDDAFWENLTAVVNALDNVNARLYVDQRCLYYQKPLLESGTLGAKCNTQMVIPHLSENYGASRDPPEKQAPMCTVHSFPHNIDHCLTWARSEFEGLLEKTPAEVNAYLSNPSEYASAMRNAGDAQARDNLERVLECLSEDRCETFQDCIKWARLRFEDYFANRVKQLIYTFPEDAATSNGAPFWSAPKRFPHPLQFSEADPSHLHFIMAGSILRAETFGIPVPDWVQNPKKLAEAVNKVIVPDFQPKKDAKIVTDEKATTLSTASIDDAAVINELLSKLEHCRKNLSPGFRMKPIQFEKVNFLSEKCLQTLLNHLNLEKHLIV
;
A
#
# COMPACT_ATOMS: atom_id res chain seq x y z
N MET A 1 8.10 14.02 1.36
CA MET A 1 7.37 15.30 1.27
C MET A 1 7.02 15.70 2.69
N GLN A 2 7.76 16.61 3.33
CA GLN A 2 7.33 17.19 4.61
C GLN A 2 6.17 18.12 4.28
N VAL A 3 4.96 17.71 4.65
CA VAL A 3 3.72 18.43 4.35
C VAL A 3 3.65 19.57 5.37
N TYR A 4 4.01 20.79 4.97
CA TYR A 4 4.05 21.99 5.84
C TYR A 4 2.64 22.47 6.21
N LEU A 5 1.92 21.70 7.02
CA LEU A 5 0.52 21.94 7.33
C LEU A 5 0.18 22.02 8.82
N HIS A 6 -0.59 23.05 9.15
CA HIS A 6 -1.26 23.23 10.41
C HIS A 6 -2.73 22.88 10.25
N LEU A 7 -3.20 21.97 11.10
CA LEU A 7 -4.56 21.44 11.06
C LEU A 7 -5.29 21.71 12.37
N LEU A 8 -6.59 21.99 12.31
CA LEU A 8 -7.45 22.08 13.48
C LEU A 8 -8.53 21.01 13.45
N TYR A 9 -8.71 20.34 14.59
CA TYR A 9 -9.82 19.43 14.82
C TYR A 9 -10.71 19.95 15.94
N HIS A 10 -11.94 20.36 15.62
CA HIS A 10 -12.89 20.98 16.56
C HIS A 10 -13.92 19.97 17.09
N LYS A 11 -14.11 19.94 18.42
CA LYS A 11 -15.05 19.08 19.18
C LYS A 11 -14.79 17.59 19.06
N ILE A 12 -13.69 17.16 19.66
CA ILE A 12 -13.22 15.77 19.84
C ILE A 12 -14.14 14.93 20.76
N SER A 13 -15.31 15.45 21.14
CA SER A 13 -16.30 14.76 21.97
C SER A 13 -16.72 13.40 21.42
N THR A 14 -16.64 13.24 20.11
CA THR A 14 -16.81 11.94 19.48
C THR A 14 -15.46 11.48 18.95
N CYS A 15 -15.04 10.35 19.49
CA CYS A 15 -13.80 9.60 19.27
C CYS A 15 -13.34 9.51 17.82
N PHE A 16 -14.28 9.69 16.89
CA PHE A 16 -14.07 9.86 15.48
C PHE A 16 -12.94 10.86 15.16
N VAL A 17 -12.79 11.99 15.86
CA VAL A 17 -11.76 13.02 15.54
C VAL A 17 -10.32 12.56 15.76
N LEU A 18 -10.08 11.67 16.72
CA LEU A 18 -8.72 11.21 17.02
C LEU A 18 -8.20 10.20 16.00
N ILE A 19 -9.08 9.59 15.20
CA ILE A 19 -8.71 8.65 14.13
C ILE A 19 -8.11 9.37 12.90
N PRO A 20 -8.74 10.41 12.30
CA PRO A 20 -8.12 11.20 11.24
C PRO A 20 -6.90 11.97 11.79
N ALA A 21 -6.91 12.45 13.04
CA ALA A 21 -5.72 13.03 13.67
C ALA A 21 -4.55 12.02 13.74
N LYS A 22 -4.80 10.79 14.23
CA LYS A 22 -3.83 9.68 14.21
C LYS A 22 -3.29 9.45 12.80
N ASN A 23 -4.16 9.32 11.80
CA ASN A 23 -3.76 9.08 10.41
C ASN A 23 -2.84 10.18 9.86
N LEU A 24 -3.14 11.45 10.15
CA LEU A 24 -2.36 12.58 9.65
C LEU A 24 -1.04 12.79 10.40
N ILE A 25 -1.00 12.50 11.69
CA ILE A 25 0.24 12.48 12.47
C ILE A 25 1.18 11.41 11.90
N LEU A 26 0.66 10.22 11.60
CA LEU A 26 1.44 9.15 10.95
C LEU A 26 1.87 9.53 9.53
N ALA A 27 1.03 10.23 8.77
CA ALA A 27 1.36 10.74 7.44
C ALA A 27 2.46 11.81 7.44
N GLY A 28 2.69 12.49 8.57
CA GLY A 28 3.80 13.43 8.74
C GLY A 28 3.49 14.86 8.28
N VAL A 29 2.34 15.40 8.70
CA VAL A 29 2.04 16.84 8.59
C VAL A 29 2.90 17.69 9.54
N LYS A 30 2.93 19.02 9.40
CA LYS A 30 3.76 19.90 10.25
C LYS A 30 3.24 20.00 11.67
N SER A 31 1.94 20.22 11.84
CA SER A 31 1.30 20.26 13.14
C SER A 31 -0.17 19.85 13.08
N VAL A 32 -0.66 19.35 14.21
CA VAL A 32 -2.06 19.05 14.47
C VAL A 32 -2.47 19.73 15.77
N THR A 33 -3.47 20.60 15.70
CA THR A 33 -4.09 21.26 16.85
C THR A 33 -5.43 20.60 17.14
N LEU A 34 -5.58 20.16 18.37
CA LEU A 34 -6.80 19.55 18.90
C LEU A 34 -7.63 20.60 19.65
N HIS A 35 -8.91 20.74 19.35
CA HIS A 35 -9.81 21.65 20.06
C HIS A 35 -11.01 20.91 20.65
N ASP A 36 -11.20 21.02 21.96
CA ASP A 36 -12.40 20.53 22.65
C ASP A 36 -12.57 21.30 23.97
N GLU A 37 -13.80 21.69 24.29
CA GLU A 37 -14.14 22.37 25.55
C GLU A 37 -14.64 21.40 26.63
N GLY A 38 -14.99 20.17 26.25
CA GLY A 38 -15.57 19.16 27.11
C GLY A 38 -14.54 18.30 27.85
N SER A 39 -15.07 17.54 28.81
CA SER A 39 -14.30 16.55 29.57
C SER A 39 -14.54 15.14 29.05
N VAL A 40 -13.55 14.26 29.25
CA VAL A 40 -13.68 12.83 28.98
C VAL A 40 -14.79 12.25 29.85
N GLU A 41 -15.73 11.56 29.21
CA GLU A 41 -16.81 10.81 29.83
C GLU A 41 -16.63 9.31 29.59
N LEU A 42 -17.28 8.48 30.41
CA LEU A 42 -17.26 7.02 30.21
C LEU A 42 -17.83 6.62 28.84
N TRP A 43 -18.79 7.39 28.31
CA TRP A 43 -19.38 7.21 26.98
C TRP A 43 -18.34 7.31 25.86
N ASP A 44 -17.30 8.14 26.04
CA ASP A 44 -16.26 8.33 25.04
C ASP A 44 -15.40 7.06 24.88
N LEU A 45 -15.27 6.24 25.93
CA LEU A 45 -14.42 5.04 25.88
C LEU A 45 -14.96 3.94 24.95
N SER A 46 -16.21 4.06 24.45
CA SER A 46 -16.81 3.13 23.49
C SER A 46 -16.16 3.17 22.11
N SER A 47 -15.57 4.30 21.74
CA SER A 47 -14.89 4.44 20.44
C SER A 47 -13.55 5.14 20.50
N ASN A 48 -13.12 5.60 21.68
CA ASN A 48 -11.84 6.26 21.86
C ASN A 48 -10.76 5.30 22.33
N PHE A 49 -9.74 5.07 21.51
CA PHE A 49 -8.58 4.26 21.89
C PHE A 49 -7.52 5.05 22.67
N ILE A 50 -7.63 6.39 22.72
CA ILE A 50 -6.68 7.25 23.43
C ILE A 50 -7.04 7.34 24.91
N PHE A 51 -8.32 7.41 25.27
CA PHE A 51 -8.73 7.60 26.67
C PHE A 51 -8.73 6.31 27.48
N THR A 52 -8.38 6.45 28.76
CA THR A 52 -8.52 5.42 29.79
C THR A 52 -9.53 5.88 30.84
N GLU A 53 -10.00 4.98 31.71
CA GLU A 53 -10.91 5.36 32.80
C GLU A 53 -10.28 6.42 33.75
N ASN A 54 -8.95 6.46 33.84
CA ASN A 54 -8.20 7.46 34.61
C ASN A 54 -8.21 8.87 33.97
N ASP A 55 -8.68 8.99 32.73
CA ASP A 55 -8.77 10.27 32.03
C ASP A 55 -10.13 10.94 32.20
N ILE A 56 -11.13 10.22 32.75
CA ILE A 56 -12.48 10.74 32.99
C ILE A 56 -12.42 12.04 33.81
N GLY A 57 -13.11 13.07 33.32
CA GLY A 57 -13.13 14.41 33.90
C GLY A 57 -12.05 15.36 33.38
N LYS A 58 -10.94 14.86 32.80
CA LYS A 58 -9.94 15.71 32.13
C LYS A 58 -10.49 16.26 30.82
N ASN A 59 -10.01 17.42 30.38
CA ASN A 59 -10.36 17.93 29.06
C ASN A 59 -9.87 16.98 27.96
N ARG A 60 -10.73 16.71 26.96
CA ARG A 60 -10.46 15.70 25.90
C ARG A 60 -9.26 16.06 25.03
N ALA A 61 -9.14 17.32 24.62
CA ALA A 61 -8.01 17.78 23.80
C ALA A 61 -6.69 17.65 24.56
N LEU A 62 -6.64 18.17 25.79
CA LEU A 62 -5.44 18.10 26.64
C LEU A 62 -5.04 16.66 26.97
N ALA A 63 -6.01 15.77 27.25
CA ALA A 63 -5.74 14.36 27.55
C ALA A 63 -5.18 13.57 26.34
N SER A 64 -5.37 14.09 25.12
CA SER A 64 -4.97 13.41 23.88
C SER A 64 -3.55 13.76 23.41
N VAL A 65 -3.04 14.95 23.75
CA VAL A 65 -1.80 15.50 23.18
C VAL A 65 -0.62 14.55 23.33
N GLN A 66 -0.31 14.10 24.56
CA GLN A 66 0.86 13.28 24.81
C GLN A 66 0.81 11.95 24.04
N LYS A 67 -0.35 11.27 24.08
CA LYS A 67 -0.54 9.95 23.46
C LYS A 67 -0.44 10.03 21.93
N LEU A 68 -0.93 11.12 21.33
CA LEU A 68 -0.80 11.36 19.90
C LEU A 68 0.60 11.82 19.49
N GLN A 69 1.26 12.63 20.31
CA GLN A 69 2.62 13.10 20.06
C GLN A 69 3.62 11.93 19.90
N GLU A 70 3.41 10.84 20.65
CA GLU A 70 4.22 9.63 20.58
C GLU A 70 4.10 8.85 19.24
N LEU A 71 3.05 9.10 18.44
CA LEU A 71 2.87 8.44 17.15
C LEU A 71 3.91 8.90 16.12
N ASN A 72 4.26 10.18 16.16
CA ASN A 72 5.26 10.75 15.27
C ASN A 72 5.90 12.01 15.89
N ASN A 73 7.15 11.88 16.34
CA ASN A 73 7.90 12.97 16.96
C ASN A 73 8.21 14.14 16.00
N ALA A 74 8.03 13.95 14.68
CA ALA A 74 8.22 15.01 13.69
C ALA A 74 7.01 15.93 13.53
N VAL A 75 5.84 15.55 14.07
CA VAL A 75 4.59 16.34 13.98
C VAL A 75 4.34 17.01 15.31
N LEU A 76 4.17 18.33 15.32
CA LEU A 76 3.81 19.06 16.54
C LEU A 76 2.33 18.85 16.87
N VAL A 77 2.03 18.27 18.03
CA VAL A 77 0.64 18.14 18.51
C VAL A 77 0.37 19.16 19.62
N THR A 78 -0.66 19.99 19.44
CA THR A 78 -1.08 20.99 20.44
C THR A 78 -2.57 20.87 20.76
N ALA A 79 -3.03 21.57 21.80
CA ALA A 79 -4.42 21.60 22.19
C ALA A 79 -4.92 23.02 22.51
N LEU A 80 -6.19 23.27 22.19
CA LEU A 80 -6.97 24.45 22.53
C LEU A 80 -8.19 24.01 23.35
N SER A 81 -8.30 24.46 24.59
CA SER A 81 -9.39 24.08 25.50
C SER A 81 -10.39 25.22 25.77
N THR A 82 -10.20 26.38 25.13
CA THR A 82 -11.09 27.55 25.24
C THR A 82 -12.00 27.62 24.02
N LYS A 83 -13.09 28.38 24.12
CA LYS A 83 -13.98 28.64 22.98
C LYS A 83 -13.21 29.07 21.73
N LEU A 84 -13.46 28.37 20.63
CA LEU A 84 -12.85 28.66 19.33
C LEU A 84 -13.46 29.93 18.74
N THR A 85 -12.62 30.88 18.31
CA THR A 85 -13.06 32.05 17.55
C THR A 85 -12.75 31.89 16.07
N ILE A 86 -13.49 32.60 15.22
CA ILE A 86 -13.37 32.49 13.76
C ILE A 86 -11.97 32.94 13.31
N GLU A 87 -11.40 33.96 13.94
CA GLU A 87 -10.10 34.53 13.60
C GLU A 87 -8.95 33.54 13.83
N GLN A 88 -9.11 32.61 14.78
CA GLN A 88 -8.11 31.56 15.03
C GLN A 88 -8.00 30.58 13.86
N LEU A 89 -9.01 30.51 12.96
CA LEU A 89 -8.96 29.61 11.82
C LEU A 89 -7.88 30.01 10.80
N SER A 90 -7.50 31.29 10.74
CA SER A 90 -6.46 31.80 9.83
C SER A 90 -5.07 31.18 10.04
N ASP A 91 -4.83 30.53 11.18
CA ASP A 91 -3.57 29.83 11.47
C ASP A 91 -3.47 28.46 10.77
N PHE A 92 -4.56 27.97 10.17
CA PHE A 92 -4.70 26.61 9.65
C PHE A 92 -4.89 26.58 8.13
N GLN A 93 -4.44 25.49 7.49
CA GLN A 93 -4.66 25.26 6.05
C GLN A 93 -5.89 24.39 5.79
N ALA A 94 -6.20 23.49 6.73
CA ALA A 94 -7.42 22.71 6.71
C ALA A 94 -7.98 22.54 8.13
N VAL A 95 -9.30 22.51 8.23
CA VAL A 95 -10.03 22.41 9.49
C VAL A 95 -11.10 21.34 9.40
N VAL A 96 -11.20 20.52 10.44
CA VAL A 96 -12.15 19.41 10.53
C VAL A 96 -13.08 19.66 11.71
N PHE A 97 -14.38 19.74 11.43
CA PHE A 97 -15.43 20.03 12.39
C PHE A 97 -16.31 18.80 12.62
N THR A 98 -16.53 18.47 13.88
CA THR A 98 -17.41 17.39 14.32
C THR A 98 -18.36 17.90 15.39
N ASP A 99 -19.52 17.26 15.56
CA ASP A 99 -20.54 17.61 16.58
C ASP A 99 -20.81 19.12 16.74
N SER A 100 -20.74 19.84 15.63
CA SER A 100 -20.87 21.29 15.60
C SER A 100 -22.31 21.64 15.30
N ASN A 101 -22.88 22.59 16.03
CA ASN A 101 -24.19 23.13 15.70
C ASN A 101 -24.12 23.67 14.27
N LEU A 102 -25.17 23.41 13.49
CA LEU A 102 -25.27 23.83 12.10
C LEU A 102 -25.00 25.32 11.89
N ASP A 103 -25.51 26.20 12.75
CA ASP A 103 -25.34 27.66 12.61
C ASP A 103 -23.87 28.06 12.80
N ASP A 104 -23.19 27.49 13.79
CA ASP A 104 -21.76 27.70 14.01
C ASP A 104 -20.94 27.15 12.84
N ALA A 105 -21.26 25.94 12.39
CA ALA A 105 -20.57 25.29 11.27
C ALA A 105 -20.70 26.10 9.97
N ILE A 106 -21.87 26.69 9.71
CA ILE A 106 -22.09 27.61 8.59
C ILE A 106 -21.21 28.85 8.74
N ALA A 107 -21.16 29.47 9.92
CA ALA A 107 -20.35 30.67 10.15
C ALA A 107 -18.84 30.40 9.96
N PHE A 108 -18.34 29.28 10.48
CA PHE A 108 -16.95 28.88 10.29
C PHE A 108 -16.64 28.53 8.84
N ASN A 109 -17.51 27.79 8.16
CA ASN A 109 -17.33 27.46 6.75
C ASN A 109 -17.35 28.72 5.87
N ASP A 110 -18.30 29.63 6.06
CA ASP A 110 -18.37 30.89 5.32
C ASP A 110 -17.06 31.68 5.47
N PHE A 111 -16.46 31.71 6.67
CA PHE A 111 -15.14 32.32 6.87
C PHE A 111 -14.05 31.58 6.10
N CYS A 112 -13.96 30.26 6.24
CA CYS A 112 -12.96 29.43 5.55
C CYS A 112 -13.01 29.58 4.02
N HIS A 113 -14.22 29.55 3.45
CA HIS A 113 -14.48 29.66 2.01
C HIS A 113 -14.06 31.02 1.46
N ASN A 114 -14.31 32.10 2.21
CA ASN A 114 -14.01 33.47 1.80
C ASN A 114 -12.60 33.95 2.19
N HIS A 115 -11.86 33.17 2.99
CA HIS A 115 -10.50 33.50 3.39
C HIS A 115 -9.54 33.49 2.18
N GLN A 116 -8.42 34.20 2.29
CA GLN A 116 -7.41 34.29 1.24
C GLN A 116 -6.00 33.97 1.79
N PRO A 117 -5.38 32.83 1.41
CA PRO A 117 -5.94 31.76 0.56
C PRO A 117 -7.10 31.02 1.25
N PRO A 118 -8.04 30.38 0.51
CA PRO A 118 -9.13 29.62 1.12
C PRO A 118 -8.61 28.55 2.09
N ILE A 119 -9.34 28.34 3.18
CA ILE A 119 -9.04 27.31 4.18
C ILE A 119 -9.94 26.11 3.87
N ALA A 120 -9.36 24.92 3.70
CA ALA A 120 -10.16 23.73 3.43
C ALA A 120 -11.01 23.37 4.65
N PHE A 121 -12.31 23.26 4.47
CA PHE A 121 -13.27 22.95 5.53
C PHE A 121 -13.88 21.57 5.32
N ILE A 122 -13.83 20.74 6.35
CA ILE A 122 -14.48 19.42 6.35
C ILE A 122 -15.40 19.35 7.57
N LYS A 123 -16.68 19.02 7.36
CA LYS A 123 -17.62 18.69 8.44
C LYS A 123 -17.99 17.24 8.35
N THR A 124 -18.09 16.56 9.49
CA THR A 124 -18.44 15.14 9.51
C THR A 124 -19.09 14.76 10.83
N GLU A 125 -20.02 13.81 10.76
CA GLU A 125 -20.73 13.30 11.92
C GLU A 125 -20.96 11.80 11.80
N VAL A 126 -20.90 11.11 12.93
CA VAL A 126 -21.31 9.72 13.09
C VAL A 126 -22.41 9.66 14.14
N ARG A 127 -23.51 8.99 13.82
CA ARG A 127 -24.73 8.86 14.61
C ARG A 127 -25.18 7.39 14.56
N GLY A 128 -24.63 6.58 15.46
CA GLY A 128 -24.86 5.15 15.52
C GLY A 128 -24.33 4.46 14.26
N LEU A 129 -25.24 3.89 13.47
CA LEU A 129 -24.95 3.21 12.20
C LEU A 129 -24.98 4.15 10.99
N PHE A 130 -25.14 5.45 11.21
CA PHE A 130 -25.23 6.48 10.17
C PHE A 130 -24.06 7.44 10.25
N GLY A 131 -23.66 8.01 9.12
CA GLY A 131 -22.68 9.09 9.12
C GLY A 131 -22.75 9.96 7.87
N ASN A 132 -22.15 11.13 7.96
CA ASN A 132 -21.97 12.04 6.83
C ASN A 132 -20.59 12.69 6.80
N ILE A 133 -20.19 13.15 5.62
CA ILE A 133 -19.05 14.03 5.37
C ILE A 133 -19.51 15.13 4.41
N PHE A 134 -19.07 16.35 4.68
CA PHE A 134 -19.13 17.50 3.79
C PHE A 134 -17.73 18.06 3.60
N CYS A 135 -17.34 18.34 2.36
CA CYS A 135 -16.08 18.98 2.02
C CYS A 135 -16.31 20.28 1.26
N ASP A 136 -15.58 21.33 1.63
CA ASP A 136 -15.48 22.61 0.93
C ASP A 136 -14.02 23.06 0.90
N PHE A 137 -13.37 22.95 -0.26
CA PHE A 137 -11.97 23.33 -0.44
C PHE A 137 -11.81 24.71 -1.07
N GLY A 138 -12.87 25.53 -1.02
CA GLY A 138 -12.89 26.88 -1.52
C GLY A 138 -13.50 27.02 -2.91
N PRO A 139 -13.64 28.27 -3.39
CA PRO A 139 -14.34 28.58 -4.62
C PRO A 139 -13.65 28.06 -5.89
N GLU A 140 -12.35 27.78 -5.82
CA GLU A 140 -11.55 27.23 -6.91
C GLU A 140 -10.45 26.32 -6.33
N PHE A 141 -10.55 25.01 -6.56
CA PHE A 141 -9.59 24.01 -6.09
C PHE A 141 -9.04 23.20 -7.27
N THR A 142 -7.71 23.16 -7.41
CA THR A 142 -7.06 22.43 -8.49
C THR A 142 -6.63 21.03 -8.03
N VAL A 143 -7.23 20.00 -8.63
CA VAL A 143 -6.80 18.60 -8.52
C VAL A 143 -5.74 18.35 -9.58
N LEU A 144 -4.51 18.02 -9.19
CA LEU A 144 -3.38 17.77 -10.08
C LEU A 144 -3.37 16.35 -10.66
N ASP A 145 -3.93 15.41 -9.90
CA ASP A 145 -3.98 13.98 -10.24
C ASP A 145 -5.30 13.42 -9.69
N VAL A 146 -6.19 12.95 -10.55
CA VAL A 146 -7.58 12.66 -10.18
C VAL A 146 -7.73 11.24 -9.62
N ASP A 147 -6.93 10.29 -10.09
CA ASP A 147 -7.08 8.86 -9.80
C ASP A 147 -5.91 8.27 -9.00
N GLY A 148 -4.73 8.91 -9.05
CA GLY A 148 -3.50 8.41 -8.44
C GLY A 148 -2.93 7.17 -9.11
N GLU A 149 -3.45 6.79 -10.28
CA GLU A 149 -2.86 5.74 -11.11
C GLU A 149 -1.64 6.30 -11.84
N GLU A 150 -0.62 5.47 -12.01
CA GLU A 150 0.56 5.86 -12.79
C GLU A 150 0.15 6.20 -14.24
N PRO A 151 0.74 7.24 -14.86
CA PRO A 151 0.44 7.58 -16.24
C PRO A 151 0.69 6.39 -17.17
N HIS A 152 -0.33 6.00 -17.93
CA HIS A 152 -0.20 4.90 -18.88
C HIS A 152 0.85 5.20 -19.95
N THR A 153 1.58 4.18 -20.39
CA THR A 153 2.60 4.31 -21.42
C THR A 153 2.48 3.19 -22.46
N GLY A 154 2.97 3.45 -23.67
CA GLY A 154 2.98 2.48 -24.76
C GLY A 154 4.20 2.65 -25.66
N ILE A 155 4.71 1.54 -26.19
CA ILE A 155 5.78 1.55 -27.18
C ILE A 155 5.16 1.65 -28.57
N ILE A 156 5.62 2.63 -29.36
CA ILE A 156 5.06 2.93 -30.67
C ILE A 156 5.62 1.96 -31.71
N ALA A 157 4.72 1.37 -32.48
CA ALA A 157 5.03 0.53 -33.64
C ALA A 157 4.98 1.32 -34.95
N SER A 158 4.01 2.23 -35.09
CA SER A 158 3.89 3.08 -36.29
C SER A 158 3.04 4.32 -36.04
N ILE A 159 3.31 5.39 -36.79
CA ILE A 159 2.49 6.61 -36.84
C ILE A 159 2.22 6.96 -38.31
N SER A 160 0.95 7.20 -38.68
CA SER A 160 0.60 7.65 -40.02
C SER A 160 0.74 9.17 -40.17
N ASN A 161 1.11 9.65 -41.35
CA ASN A 161 1.11 11.07 -41.72
C ASN A 161 -0.28 11.48 -42.24
N ASP A 162 -1.29 11.47 -41.35
CA ASP A 162 -2.69 11.78 -41.67
C ASP A 162 -3.28 12.85 -40.73
N ASN A 163 -4.54 13.20 -40.99
CA ASN A 163 -5.40 14.03 -40.14
C ASN A 163 -6.79 13.38 -40.00
N PRO A 164 -7.09 12.69 -38.88
CA PRO A 164 -6.22 12.47 -37.72
C PRO A 164 -5.16 11.38 -37.96
N ALA A 165 -3.99 11.53 -37.35
CA ALA A 165 -2.92 10.53 -37.41
C ALA A 165 -3.30 9.26 -36.64
N LEU A 166 -3.07 8.07 -37.23
CA LEU A 166 -3.22 6.79 -36.54
C LEU A 166 -1.89 6.40 -35.89
N VAL A 167 -1.92 6.20 -34.57
CA VAL A 167 -0.80 5.65 -33.80
C VAL A 167 -1.13 4.20 -33.46
N SER A 168 -0.23 3.29 -33.80
CA SER A 168 -0.27 1.88 -33.38
C SER A 168 0.88 1.60 -32.43
N CYS A 169 0.60 0.87 -31.35
CA CYS A 169 1.58 0.43 -30.35
C CYS A 169 1.83 -1.07 -30.46
N VAL A 170 2.90 -1.55 -29.82
CA VAL A 170 3.24 -2.98 -29.77
C VAL A 170 2.14 -3.76 -29.04
N ASP A 171 1.81 -4.95 -29.54
CA ASP A 171 0.70 -5.79 -29.05
C ASP A 171 0.97 -6.49 -27.70
N ASP A 172 2.12 -6.24 -27.06
CA ASP A 172 2.54 -6.90 -25.82
C ASP A 172 1.74 -6.44 -24.60
N GLU A 173 1.41 -5.14 -24.54
CA GLU A 173 0.60 -4.57 -23.48
C GLU A 173 -0.56 -3.74 -24.05
N ARG A 174 -1.73 -3.96 -23.46
CA ARG A 174 -2.94 -3.24 -23.82
C ARG A 174 -2.78 -1.78 -23.40
N LEU A 175 -3.01 -0.86 -24.33
CA LEU A 175 -3.16 0.55 -24.02
C LEU A 175 -4.42 0.75 -23.19
N GLU A 176 -4.28 1.45 -22.07
CA GLU A 176 -5.37 1.78 -21.16
C GLU A 176 -5.84 3.24 -21.33
N PHE A 177 -5.43 3.91 -22.43
CA PHE A 177 -5.91 5.24 -22.77
C PHE A 177 -7.42 5.28 -23.01
N GLN A 178 -8.04 6.39 -22.62
CA GLN A 178 -9.44 6.70 -22.89
C GLN A 178 -9.58 7.87 -23.85
N ASP A 179 -10.70 7.92 -24.57
CA ASP A 179 -10.99 9.05 -25.46
C ASP A 179 -11.03 10.36 -24.68
N GLY A 180 -10.18 11.30 -25.11
CA GLY A 180 -10.01 12.60 -24.48
C GLY A 180 -8.79 12.74 -23.60
N ASP A 181 -8.08 11.65 -23.30
CA ASP A 181 -6.78 11.71 -22.63
C ASP A 181 -5.77 12.55 -23.41
N LEU A 182 -4.82 13.13 -22.69
CA LEU A 182 -3.65 13.75 -23.29
C LEU A 182 -2.47 12.81 -23.25
N VAL A 183 -1.65 12.87 -24.29
CA VAL A 183 -0.39 12.13 -24.36
C VAL A 183 0.74 13.02 -24.86
N VAL A 184 1.96 12.67 -24.47
CA VAL A 184 3.22 13.21 -25.00
C VAL A 184 4.06 12.10 -25.59
N PHE A 185 4.96 12.46 -26.50
CA PHE A 185 5.82 11.53 -27.21
C PHE A 185 7.28 11.79 -26.89
N SER A 186 8.08 10.72 -26.89
CA SER A 186 9.53 10.77 -26.81
C SER A 186 10.15 9.69 -27.69
N GLU A 187 11.40 9.88 -28.11
CA GLU A 187 12.17 8.88 -28.90
C GLU A 187 11.58 8.54 -30.28
N VAL A 188 10.66 9.35 -30.81
CA VAL A 188 10.10 9.14 -32.16
C VAL A 188 11.13 9.55 -33.21
N LYS A 189 11.62 8.61 -34.02
CA LYS A 189 12.56 8.88 -35.13
C LYS A 189 11.79 9.05 -36.45
N GLY A 190 12.24 9.97 -37.29
CA GLY A 190 11.60 10.33 -38.56
C GLY A 190 10.49 11.38 -38.43
N MET A 191 9.73 11.37 -37.33
CA MET A 191 8.66 12.34 -37.02
C MET A 191 8.98 13.12 -35.74
N THR A 192 10.07 13.88 -35.77
CA THR A 192 10.68 14.51 -34.57
C THR A 192 9.83 15.60 -33.93
N GLU A 193 8.89 16.17 -34.68
CA GLU A 193 7.95 17.21 -34.25
C GLU A 193 7.06 16.74 -33.09
N LEU A 194 6.86 15.43 -32.95
CA LEU A 194 6.13 14.85 -31.82
C LEU A 194 6.93 14.88 -30.51
N ASN A 195 8.26 14.95 -30.55
CA ASN A 195 9.13 14.92 -29.36
C ASN A 195 9.25 16.30 -28.66
N ASP A 196 8.34 17.24 -28.93
CA ASP A 196 8.34 18.60 -28.41
C ASP A 196 7.82 18.74 -26.97
N GLY A 197 7.37 17.63 -26.36
CA GLY A 197 6.77 17.61 -25.03
C GLY A 197 5.37 18.23 -24.96
N LYS A 198 4.76 18.58 -26.10
CA LYS A 198 3.42 19.17 -26.16
C LYS A 198 2.34 18.10 -25.96
N PRO A 199 1.41 18.25 -25.00
CA PRO A 199 0.30 17.32 -24.84
C PRO A 199 -0.65 17.33 -26.04
N ARG A 200 -1.07 16.15 -26.48
CA ARG A 200 -1.97 15.93 -27.63
C ARG A 200 -3.14 15.06 -27.23
N LYS A 201 -4.33 15.39 -27.71
CA LYS A 201 -5.57 14.68 -27.34
C LYS A 201 -5.74 13.41 -28.17
N VAL A 202 -6.09 12.31 -27.50
CA VAL A 202 -6.36 11.01 -28.14
C VAL A 202 -7.84 10.80 -28.38
N ARG A 203 -8.18 10.07 -29.45
CA ARG A 203 -9.55 9.65 -29.82
C ARG A 203 -9.54 8.26 -30.44
N ASN A 204 -10.71 7.62 -30.52
CA ASN A 204 -10.88 6.28 -31.10
C ASN A 204 -9.90 5.27 -30.49
N THR A 205 -9.74 5.34 -29.17
CA THR A 205 -8.85 4.47 -28.40
C THR A 205 -9.27 3.01 -28.55
N ARG A 206 -8.29 2.16 -28.86
CA ARG A 206 -8.39 0.72 -29.01
C ARG A 206 -7.26 0.06 -28.22
N PRO A 207 -7.33 -1.25 -27.97
CA PRO A 207 -6.33 -1.98 -27.20
C PRO A 207 -4.86 -1.74 -27.60
N PHE A 208 -4.58 -1.46 -28.87
CA PHE A 208 -3.20 -1.31 -29.37
C PHE A 208 -3.05 -0.10 -30.32
N SER A 209 -4.06 0.77 -30.41
CA SER A 209 -4.01 1.90 -31.34
C SER A 209 -4.94 3.02 -30.91
N PHE A 210 -4.63 4.24 -31.32
CA PHE A 210 -5.49 5.41 -31.13
C PHE A 210 -5.23 6.42 -32.24
N THR A 211 -6.11 7.42 -32.34
CA THR A 211 -5.92 8.55 -33.27
C THR A 211 -5.58 9.83 -32.52
N LEU A 212 -4.70 10.66 -33.10
CA LEU A 212 -4.34 11.96 -32.56
C LEU A 212 -5.22 13.07 -33.12
N GLU A 213 -5.71 13.95 -32.26
CA GLU A 213 -6.33 15.22 -32.65
C GLU A 213 -5.26 16.26 -33.03
N GLU A 214 -4.41 15.89 -33.97
CA GLU A 214 -3.38 16.75 -34.57
C GLU A 214 -3.13 16.36 -36.03
N ASP A 215 -2.88 17.35 -36.87
CA ASP A 215 -2.56 17.16 -38.29
C ASP A 215 -1.07 16.87 -38.45
N THR A 216 -0.74 15.63 -38.81
CA THR A 216 0.66 15.18 -39.03
C THR A 216 1.06 15.15 -40.50
N THR A 217 0.20 15.64 -41.41
CA THR A 217 0.43 15.61 -42.87
C THR A 217 1.71 16.37 -43.27
N ASN A 218 2.07 17.40 -42.50
CA ASN A 218 3.26 18.23 -42.75
C ASN A 218 4.49 17.82 -41.92
N PHE A 219 4.40 16.75 -41.12
CA PHE A 219 5.53 16.28 -40.32
C PHE A 219 6.45 15.39 -41.15
N GLY A 220 7.66 15.14 -40.64
CA GLY A 220 8.51 14.08 -41.15
C GLY A 220 7.82 12.71 -41.14
N MET A 221 8.25 11.79 -42.01
CA MET A 221 7.71 10.44 -42.06
C MET A 221 8.23 9.62 -40.89
N TYR A 222 7.34 8.92 -40.19
CA TYR A 222 7.74 8.01 -39.12
C TYR A 222 8.72 6.94 -39.65
N GLU A 223 9.83 6.76 -38.94
CA GLU A 223 10.82 5.74 -39.27
C GLU A 223 10.78 4.56 -38.28
N ARG A 224 10.98 4.84 -36.99
CA ARG A 224 11.04 3.83 -35.92
C ARG A 224 11.02 4.45 -34.52
N GLY A 225 10.87 3.59 -33.51
CA GLY A 225 10.94 3.96 -32.11
C GLY A 225 9.73 4.75 -31.64
N GLY A 226 9.86 5.37 -30.47
CA GLY A 226 8.80 6.18 -29.89
C GLY A 226 8.16 5.54 -28.66
N ILE A 227 7.96 6.37 -27.64
CA ILE A 227 7.18 6.06 -26.45
C ILE A 227 6.07 7.11 -26.38
N VAL A 228 4.85 6.66 -26.14
CA VAL A 228 3.73 7.53 -25.80
C VAL A 228 3.47 7.43 -24.30
N THR A 229 3.26 8.57 -23.63
CA THR A 229 3.00 8.63 -22.19
C THR A 229 1.81 9.54 -21.91
N GLN A 230 0.86 9.08 -21.10
CA GLN A 230 -0.31 9.84 -20.67
C GLN A 230 0.13 11.09 -19.88
N VAL A 231 -0.59 12.18 -20.04
CA VAL A 231 -0.46 13.38 -19.23
C VAL A 231 -1.74 13.54 -18.41
N LYS A 232 -1.60 13.49 -17.09
CA LYS A 232 -2.71 13.74 -16.16
C LYS A 232 -3.11 15.22 -16.27
N GLN A 233 -4.35 15.48 -16.66
CA GLN A 233 -4.89 16.83 -16.75
C GLN A 233 -5.29 17.33 -15.36
N PRO A 234 -4.86 18.53 -14.94
CA PRO A 234 -5.41 19.16 -13.77
C PRO A 234 -6.91 19.42 -13.95
N LYS A 235 -7.71 19.11 -12.92
CA LYS A 235 -9.15 19.36 -12.87
C LYS A 235 -9.45 20.43 -11.84
N VAL A 236 -10.12 21.50 -12.25
CA VAL A 236 -10.58 22.55 -11.33
C VAL A 236 -11.98 22.20 -10.83
N LEU A 237 -12.17 22.25 -9.51
CA LEU A 237 -13.44 22.04 -8.82
C LEU A 237 -13.84 23.33 -8.09
N ASN A 238 -15.12 23.69 -8.18
CA ASN A 238 -15.67 24.89 -7.53
C ASN A 238 -16.62 24.45 -6.42
N PHE A 239 -16.15 24.45 -5.17
CA PHE A 239 -16.99 24.02 -4.05
C PHE A 239 -18.05 25.07 -3.72
N LYS A 240 -19.21 24.63 -3.20
CA LYS A 240 -20.24 25.54 -2.69
C LYS A 240 -19.99 25.71 -1.18
N PRO A 241 -20.19 26.91 -0.61
CA PRO A 241 -20.22 27.03 0.83
C PRO A 241 -21.38 26.22 1.42
N LEU A 242 -21.20 25.68 2.63
CA LEU A 242 -22.14 24.82 3.35
C LEU A 242 -23.56 25.41 3.38
N ARG A 243 -23.68 26.73 3.58
CA ARG A 243 -24.95 27.48 3.56
C ARG A 243 -25.77 27.25 2.29
N GLU A 244 -25.09 27.20 1.15
CA GLU A 244 -25.70 26.97 -0.16
C GLU A 244 -25.88 25.47 -0.40
N ALA A 245 -24.82 24.68 -0.14
CA ALA A 245 -24.82 23.24 -0.38
C ALA A 245 -25.91 22.49 0.41
N ILE A 246 -26.29 22.95 1.61
CA ILE A 246 -27.42 22.35 2.35
C ILE A 246 -28.76 22.51 1.63
N LYS A 247 -28.94 23.61 0.89
CA LYS A 247 -30.20 23.87 0.16
C LYS A 247 -30.21 23.23 -1.22
N ASP A 248 -29.04 23.16 -1.83
CA ASP A 248 -28.81 22.60 -3.15
C ASP A 248 -27.54 21.72 -3.13
N PRO A 249 -27.66 20.49 -2.61
CA PRO A 249 -26.53 19.57 -2.42
C PRO A 249 -25.95 19.05 -3.73
N GLY A 250 -26.61 19.32 -4.87
CA GLY A 250 -26.25 18.75 -6.17
C GLY A 250 -26.42 17.24 -6.19
N ASP A 251 -25.59 16.57 -6.98
CA ASP A 251 -25.58 15.12 -7.05
C ASP A 251 -24.89 14.52 -5.82
N PHE A 252 -25.58 13.60 -5.13
CA PHE A 252 -25.00 12.89 -4.01
C PHE A 252 -24.02 11.81 -4.50
N LEU A 253 -22.87 11.72 -3.83
CA LEU A 253 -21.98 10.59 -4.02
C LEU A 253 -22.60 9.33 -3.39
N LEU A 254 -22.80 8.31 -4.21
CA LEU A 254 -23.37 7.05 -3.77
C LEU A 254 -22.29 6.21 -3.06
N SER A 255 -22.53 5.92 -1.79
CA SER A 255 -21.70 4.99 -1.00
C SER A 255 -22.03 3.53 -1.27
N ASP A 256 -23.29 3.26 -1.62
CA ASP A 256 -23.81 1.94 -1.97
C ASP A 256 -24.89 2.11 -3.06
N PHE A 257 -24.65 1.52 -4.23
CA PHE A 257 -25.58 1.59 -5.37
C PHE A 257 -26.91 0.88 -5.12
N ALA A 258 -26.97 -0.08 -4.19
CA ALA A 258 -28.22 -0.72 -3.77
C ALA A 258 -29.09 0.20 -2.90
N LYS A 259 -28.52 1.30 -2.42
CA LYS A 259 -29.11 2.28 -1.49
C LYS A 259 -29.15 3.68 -2.10
N PHE A 260 -29.33 3.80 -3.41
CA PHE A 260 -29.26 5.09 -4.13
C PHE A 260 -30.29 6.12 -3.64
N ASP A 261 -31.38 5.69 -3.01
CA ASP A 261 -32.44 6.52 -2.41
C ASP A 261 -32.08 7.04 -1.00
N ARG A 262 -31.05 6.47 -0.34
CA ARG A 262 -30.68 6.82 1.04
C ARG A 262 -30.03 8.20 1.19
N PRO A 263 -29.07 8.65 0.35
CA PRO A 263 -28.36 9.90 0.60
C PRO A 263 -29.27 11.13 0.75
N PRO A 264 -30.29 11.36 -0.10
CA PRO A 264 -31.23 12.47 0.09
C PRO A 264 -32.03 12.37 1.41
N LEU A 265 -32.48 11.17 1.78
CA LEU A 265 -33.22 10.95 3.03
C LEU A 265 -32.32 11.15 4.26
N LEU A 266 -31.06 10.72 4.20
CA LEU A 266 -30.08 10.93 5.26
C LEU A 266 -29.69 12.41 5.38
N HIS A 267 -29.55 13.13 4.26
CA HIS A 267 -29.40 14.58 4.27
C HIS A 267 -30.51 15.26 5.07
N LEU A 268 -31.76 14.91 4.80
CA LEU A 268 -32.92 15.38 5.54
C LEU A 268 -32.89 14.96 7.02
N ALA A 269 -32.48 13.71 7.32
CA ALA A 269 -32.40 13.19 8.69
C ALA A 269 -31.40 13.97 9.57
N PHE A 270 -30.22 14.31 9.03
CA PHE A 270 -29.24 15.11 9.74
C PHE A 270 -29.72 16.54 9.98
N LEU A 271 -30.39 17.18 9.01
CA LEU A 271 -31.00 18.50 9.22
C LEU A 271 -32.15 18.47 10.24
N ALA A 272 -32.94 17.40 10.25
CA ALA A 272 -33.97 17.17 11.25
C ALA A 272 -33.37 16.98 12.64
N LEU A 273 -32.21 16.31 12.75
CA LEU A 273 -31.47 16.17 14.00
C LEU A 273 -30.96 17.53 14.50
N ASP A 274 -30.40 18.37 13.65
CA ASP A 274 -29.97 19.72 14.02
C ASP A 274 -31.13 20.54 14.60
N LYS A 275 -32.31 20.50 13.94
CA LYS A 275 -33.54 21.13 14.45
C LYS A 275 -34.01 20.51 15.77
N PHE A 276 -33.93 19.19 15.91
CA PHE A 276 -34.29 18.51 17.15
C PHE A 276 -33.40 18.98 18.31
N VAL A 277 -32.08 19.03 18.11
CA VAL A 277 -31.13 19.47 19.12
C VAL A 277 -31.34 20.94 19.48
N ALA A 278 -31.57 21.81 18.49
CA ALA A 278 -31.88 23.22 18.72
C ALA A 278 -33.16 23.42 19.55
N GLY A 279 -34.19 22.58 19.33
CA GLY A 279 -35.47 22.67 20.05
C GLY A 279 -35.50 21.97 21.41
N GLN A 280 -34.77 20.86 21.58
CA GLN A 280 -34.79 20.04 22.81
C GLN A 280 -33.58 20.27 23.72
N GLY A 281 -32.50 20.88 23.21
CA GLY A 281 -31.24 21.06 23.94
C GLY A 281 -30.47 19.76 24.19
N ARG A 282 -30.84 18.66 23.51
CA ARG A 282 -30.24 17.32 23.66
C ARG A 282 -30.42 16.50 22.39
N LEU A 283 -29.65 15.42 22.26
CA LEU A 283 -29.89 14.38 21.26
C LEU A 283 -31.10 13.50 21.66
N PRO A 284 -31.72 12.79 20.69
CA PRO A 284 -32.72 11.76 20.96
C PRO A 284 -32.20 10.69 21.93
N PHE A 285 -33.07 10.20 22.82
CA PHE A 285 -32.72 9.09 23.70
C PHE A 285 -32.77 7.75 22.95
N PRO A 286 -31.83 6.82 23.22
CA PRO A 286 -31.86 5.48 22.63
C PRO A 286 -33.17 4.75 22.91
N GLY A 287 -33.76 4.14 21.87
CA GLY A 287 -35.02 3.41 21.95
C GLY A 287 -36.27 4.25 22.26
N SER A 288 -36.18 5.59 22.27
CA SER A 288 -37.31 6.46 22.58
C SER A 288 -38.22 6.68 21.37
N GLU A 289 -39.37 6.02 21.36
CA GLU A 289 -40.39 6.20 20.31
C GLU A 289 -40.92 7.63 20.22
N GLU A 290 -41.04 8.33 21.36
CA GLU A 290 -41.48 9.71 21.39
C GLU A 290 -40.50 10.63 20.65
N ASP A 291 -39.19 10.48 20.92
CA ASP A 291 -38.16 11.28 20.26
C ASP A 291 -38.04 10.92 18.77
N ALA A 292 -38.15 9.62 18.43
CA ALA A 292 -38.19 9.18 17.03
C ALA A 292 -39.36 9.81 16.27
N GLN A 293 -40.56 9.81 16.85
CA GLN A 293 -41.72 10.40 16.19
C GLN A 293 -41.59 11.92 16.02
N LYS A 294 -40.97 12.62 16.98
CA LYS A 294 -40.64 14.04 16.85
C LYS A 294 -39.63 14.29 15.73
N LEU A 295 -38.55 13.50 15.65
CA LEU A 295 -37.55 13.62 14.58
C LEU A 295 -38.16 13.34 13.19
N ILE A 296 -39.02 12.33 13.09
CA ILE A 296 -39.77 12.02 11.85
C ILE A 296 -40.68 13.20 11.45
N SER A 297 -41.37 13.82 12.41
CA SER A 297 -42.18 15.01 12.15
C SER A 297 -41.34 16.16 11.60
N LEU A 298 -40.20 16.45 12.25
CA LEU A 298 -39.27 17.50 11.82
C LEU A 298 -38.73 17.24 10.41
N ALA A 299 -38.39 15.98 10.08
CA ALA A 299 -37.96 15.59 8.75
C ALA A 299 -39.08 15.81 7.70
N ARG A 300 -40.32 15.41 8.01
CA ARG A 300 -41.48 15.65 7.14
C ARG A 300 -41.71 17.14 6.91
N ASP A 301 -41.68 17.94 7.97
CA ASP A 301 -41.87 19.40 7.87
C ASP A 301 -40.77 20.06 7.03
N LEU A 302 -39.51 19.62 7.17
CA LEU A 302 -38.41 20.06 6.33
C LEU A 302 -38.61 19.65 4.86
N ASN A 303 -39.06 18.43 4.60
CA ASN A 303 -39.28 17.94 3.25
C ASN A 303 -40.36 18.72 2.49
N GLU A 304 -41.43 19.14 3.18
CA GLU A 304 -42.48 19.98 2.60
C GLU A 304 -41.96 21.35 2.13
N THR A 305 -40.83 21.82 2.68
CA THR A 305 -40.21 23.09 2.30
C THR A 305 -39.18 22.99 1.18
N GLN A 306 -38.85 21.79 0.69
CA GLN A 306 -37.77 21.56 -0.29
C GLN A 306 -38.15 21.84 -1.75
N GLY A 307 -39.41 22.16 -2.05
CA GLY A 307 -39.85 22.48 -3.42
C GLY A 307 -39.54 21.34 -4.40
N ALA A 308 -38.66 21.57 -5.38
CA ALA A 308 -38.25 20.57 -6.37
C ALA A 308 -37.35 19.45 -5.79
N GLY A 309 -36.73 19.65 -4.63
CA GLY A 309 -35.94 18.62 -3.91
C GLY A 309 -36.78 17.74 -2.96
N LYS A 310 -38.10 17.91 -2.96
CA LYS A 310 -39.00 17.15 -2.09
C LYS A 310 -38.91 15.65 -2.41
N LEU A 311 -38.69 14.85 -1.36
CA LEU A 311 -38.73 13.39 -1.45
C LEU A 311 -40.17 12.89 -1.42
N ASP A 312 -40.51 12.00 -2.35
CA ASP A 312 -41.83 11.37 -2.40
C ASP A 312 -42.02 10.32 -1.30
N ASP A 313 -40.95 9.57 -0.99
CA ASP A 313 -40.95 8.54 0.06
C ASP A 313 -40.04 8.94 1.21
N ILE A 314 -40.63 9.09 2.40
CA ILE A 314 -39.90 9.27 3.65
C ILE A 314 -40.07 7.98 4.43
N ASN A 315 -39.02 7.15 4.44
CA ASN A 315 -39.02 5.89 5.19
C ASN A 315 -38.96 6.16 6.71
N PRO A 316 -40.08 6.01 7.46
CA PRO A 316 -40.11 6.34 8.87
C PRO A 316 -39.30 5.36 9.72
N LYS A 317 -39.17 4.11 9.27
CA LYS A 317 -38.39 3.08 9.98
C LYS A 317 -36.90 3.40 9.95
N LEU A 318 -36.40 3.90 8.83
CA LEU A 318 -35.01 4.36 8.75
C LEU A 318 -34.74 5.52 9.72
N LEU A 319 -35.63 6.52 9.72
CA LEU A 319 -35.52 7.67 10.63
C LEU A 319 -35.65 7.29 12.10
N GLN A 320 -36.45 6.26 12.40
CA GLN A 320 -36.53 5.69 13.75
C GLN A 320 -35.19 5.07 14.17
N HIS A 321 -34.57 4.23 13.33
CA HIS A 321 -33.24 3.67 13.60
C HIS A 321 -32.18 4.77 13.75
N PHE A 322 -32.25 5.80 12.91
CA PHE A 322 -31.39 6.98 13.01
C PHE A 322 -31.55 7.68 14.36
N SER A 323 -32.79 7.94 14.78
CA SER A 323 -33.10 8.55 16.09
C SER A 323 -32.56 7.72 17.25
N PHE A 324 -32.78 6.39 17.23
CA PHE A 324 -32.32 5.50 18.31
C PHE A 324 -30.79 5.47 18.42
N GLY A 325 -30.07 5.54 17.30
CA GLY A 325 -28.61 5.57 17.27
C GLY A 325 -27.99 6.96 17.43
N ALA A 326 -28.77 8.04 17.48
CA ALA A 326 -28.27 9.41 17.31
C ALA A 326 -27.21 9.84 18.35
N ARG A 327 -27.24 9.27 19.56
CA ARG A 327 -26.26 9.56 20.61
C ARG A 327 -24.98 8.71 20.52
N ALA A 328 -25.03 7.58 19.83
CA ALA A 328 -23.93 6.62 19.81
C ALA A 328 -22.88 7.03 18.77
N VAL A 329 -21.61 6.77 19.07
CA VAL A 329 -20.54 6.75 18.07
C VAL A 329 -19.87 5.40 18.15
N LEU A 330 -20.18 4.57 17.15
CA LEU A 330 -19.68 3.22 17.05
C LEU A 330 -18.25 3.24 16.50
N ASN A 331 -17.36 2.49 17.14
CA ASN A 331 -15.96 2.46 16.74
C ASN A 331 -15.73 2.05 15.26
N PRO A 332 -16.41 1.03 14.69
CA PRO A 332 -16.24 0.70 13.27
C PRO A 332 -16.61 1.86 12.32
N MET A 333 -17.69 2.57 12.64
CA MET A 333 -18.12 3.76 11.88
C MET A 333 -17.12 4.90 12.03
N ALA A 334 -16.62 5.13 13.26
CA ALA A 334 -15.58 6.11 13.52
C ALA A 334 -14.28 5.79 12.76
N ALA A 335 -13.90 4.51 12.69
CA ALA A 335 -12.72 4.06 11.95
C ALA A 335 -12.87 4.29 10.44
N MET A 336 -14.01 3.91 9.86
CA MET A 336 -14.27 4.09 8.43
C MET A 336 -14.28 5.57 8.04
N PHE A 337 -15.12 6.38 8.69
CA PHE A 337 -15.17 7.80 8.40
C PHE A 337 -13.82 8.46 8.70
N GLY A 338 -13.11 8.05 9.76
CA GLY A 338 -11.85 8.67 10.16
C GLY A 338 -10.73 8.40 9.17
N GLY A 339 -10.77 7.24 8.51
CA GLY A 339 -9.96 6.94 7.33
C GLY A 339 -10.28 7.87 6.17
N ILE A 340 -11.57 7.99 5.81
CA ILE A 340 -12.03 8.84 4.70
C ILE A 340 -11.66 10.31 4.94
N VAL A 341 -11.98 10.85 6.10
CA VAL A 341 -11.69 12.27 6.44
C VAL A 341 -10.20 12.53 6.52
N GLY A 342 -9.41 11.60 7.09
CA GLY A 342 -7.95 11.70 7.04
C GLY A 342 -7.44 11.79 5.59
N GLN A 343 -8.00 10.99 4.69
CA GLN A 343 -7.68 11.06 3.27
C GLN A 343 -8.14 12.38 2.63
N GLU A 344 -9.35 12.87 2.92
CA GLU A 344 -9.84 14.15 2.39
C GLU A 344 -8.96 15.33 2.82
N VAL A 345 -8.42 15.32 4.04
CA VAL A 345 -7.41 16.31 4.44
C VAL A 345 -6.16 16.17 3.57
N VAL A 346 -5.64 14.96 3.34
CA VAL A 346 -4.50 14.78 2.43
C VAL A 346 -4.79 15.32 1.02
N LYS A 347 -6.01 15.09 0.49
CA LYS A 347 -6.44 15.60 -0.82
C LYS A 347 -6.48 17.13 -0.85
N ALA A 348 -7.14 17.75 0.12
CA ALA A 348 -7.25 19.20 0.27
C ALA A 348 -5.89 19.92 0.25
N CYS A 349 -4.86 19.21 0.71
CA CYS A 349 -3.55 19.80 0.96
C CYS A 349 -2.50 19.47 -0.10
N SER A 350 -2.76 18.46 -0.94
CA SER A 350 -1.84 18.01 -1.98
C SER A 350 -2.36 18.23 -3.40
N GLY A 351 -3.67 18.40 -3.58
CA GLY A 351 -4.31 18.36 -4.89
C GLY A 351 -4.25 16.97 -5.54
N LYS A 352 -3.87 15.91 -4.81
CA LYS A 352 -3.84 14.53 -5.31
C LYS A 352 -5.13 13.80 -4.93
N PHE A 353 -5.65 13.01 -5.86
CA PHE A 353 -6.95 12.34 -5.90
C PHE A 353 -8.15 13.29 -6.01
N HIS A 354 -9.22 12.80 -6.65
CA HIS A 354 -10.50 13.50 -6.65
C HIS A 354 -11.06 13.59 -5.22
N PRO A 355 -11.36 14.80 -4.71
CA PRO A 355 -11.97 14.96 -3.40
C PRO A 355 -13.44 14.55 -3.41
N LEU A 356 -13.99 14.27 -2.23
CA LEU A 356 -15.43 14.19 -2.07
C LEU A 356 -16.07 15.52 -2.47
N PHE A 357 -17.04 15.48 -3.38
CA PHE A 357 -17.66 16.66 -3.97
C PHE A 357 -19.18 16.48 -4.01
N GLN A 358 -19.95 16.91 -3.01
CA GLN A 358 -19.51 17.57 -1.76
C GLN A 358 -20.03 16.88 -0.50
N PHE A 359 -21.19 16.21 -0.59
CA PHE A 359 -21.73 15.39 0.49
C PHE A 359 -21.53 13.90 0.25
N PHE A 360 -21.19 13.19 1.31
CA PHE A 360 -21.14 11.74 1.37
C PHE A 360 -21.98 11.26 2.55
N TYR A 361 -22.88 10.32 2.31
CA TYR A 361 -23.72 9.70 3.33
C TYR A 361 -23.54 8.19 3.31
N PHE A 362 -23.56 7.57 4.48
CA PHE A 362 -23.48 6.12 4.61
C PHE A 362 -24.32 5.64 5.79
N ASP A 363 -24.91 4.47 5.63
CA ASP A 363 -25.53 3.71 6.71
C ASP A 363 -25.19 2.22 6.61
N SER A 364 -25.11 1.58 7.77
CA SER A 364 -24.96 0.12 7.89
C SER A 364 -26.08 -0.47 8.76
N VAL A 365 -27.34 -0.15 8.44
CA VAL A 365 -28.52 -0.65 9.18
C VAL A 365 -28.59 -2.17 9.19
N GLU A 366 -27.99 -2.84 8.20
CA GLU A 366 -27.87 -4.31 8.12
C GLU A 366 -27.06 -4.90 9.28
N SER A 367 -26.27 -4.09 9.98
CA SER A 367 -25.53 -4.51 11.18
C SER A 367 -26.42 -4.67 12.42
N LEU A 368 -27.67 -4.19 12.40
CA LEU A 368 -28.60 -4.38 13.51
C LEU A 368 -28.91 -5.88 13.71
N PRO A 369 -29.15 -6.32 14.96
CA PRO A 369 -29.55 -7.69 15.22
C PRO A 369 -30.83 -8.06 14.47
N THR A 370 -30.90 -9.29 13.98
CA THR A 370 -32.10 -9.84 13.34
C THR A 370 -33.22 -10.10 14.35
N GLU A 371 -32.87 -10.38 15.60
CA GLU A 371 -33.81 -10.48 16.72
C GLU A 371 -34.26 -9.08 17.16
N PRO A 372 -35.57 -8.87 17.40
CA PRO A 372 -36.07 -7.60 17.91
C PRO A 372 -35.41 -7.22 19.24
N LEU A 373 -35.03 -5.95 19.36
CA LEU A 373 -34.50 -5.39 20.60
C LEU A 373 -35.63 -4.94 21.51
N GLU A 374 -35.58 -5.36 22.77
CA GLU A 374 -36.53 -4.91 23.80
C GLU A 374 -36.08 -3.57 24.39
N PRO A 375 -36.99 -2.71 24.89
CA PRO A 375 -36.61 -1.45 25.54
C PRO A 375 -35.57 -1.59 26.67
N SER A 376 -35.58 -2.72 27.38
CA SER A 376 -34.59 -3.03 28.41
C SER A 376 -33.19 -3.29 27.89
N ASP A 377 -33.05 -3.72 26.62
CA ASP A 377 -31.75 -4.04 26.01
C ASP A 377 -30.91 -2.77 25.77
N PHE A 378 -31.54 -1.61 25.62
CA PHE A 378 -30.89 -0.31 25.41
C PHE A 378 -30.46 0.41 26.70
N ARG A 379 -30.79 -0.15 27.87
CA ARG A 379 -30.55 0.51 29.15
C ARG A 379 -29.03 0.65 29.39
N PRO A 380 -28.52 1.86 29.68
CA PRO A 380 -27.12 2.04 30.05
C PRO A 380 -26.75 1.19 31.26
N LEU A 381 -25.60 0.51 31.19
CA LEU A 381 -25.10 -0.34 32.26
C LEU A 381 -23.99 0.33 33.07
N ASN A 382 -23.70 1.60 32.78
CA ASN A 382 -22.58 2.36 33.33
C ASN A 382 -21.25 1.66 33.02
N THR A 383 -21.10 1.27 31.75
CA THR A 383 -19.93 0.60 31.21
C THR A 383 -19.32 1.42 30.08
N ARG A 384 -18.06 1.16 29.76
CA ARG A 384 -17.41 1.74 28.58
C ARG A 384 -18.07 1.35 27.25
N TYR A 385 -19.02 0.41 27.23
CA TYR A 385 -19.72 -0.06 26.03
C TYR A 385 -21.13 0.54 25.88
N ASP A 386 -21.55 1.45 26.76
CA ASP A 386 -22.92 1.96 26.80
C ASP A 386 -23.37 2.58 25.46
N ALA A 387 -22.46 3.21 24.70
CA ALA A 387 -22.79 3.71 23.37
C ALA A 387 -23.08 2.57 22.38
N GLN A 388 -22.32 1.48 22.42
CA GLN A 388 -22.54 0.29 21.58
C GLN A 388 -23.83 -0.44 21.97
N ILE A 389 -24.06 -0.61 23.29
CA ILE A 389 -25.28 -1.19 23.86
C ILE A 389 -26.53 -0.39 23.44
N SER A 390 -26.44 0.92 23.37
CA SER A 390 -27.56 1.78 22.97
C SER A 390 -28.01 1.59 21.52
N VAL A 391 -27.23 0.89 20.69
CA VAL A 391 -27.58 0.55 19.29
C VAL A 391 -27.90 -0.94 19.16
N PHE A 392 -27.04 -1.80 19.71
CA PHE A 392 -27.07 -3.24 19.47
C PHE A 392 -27.71 -4.05 20.61
N GLY A 393 -27.94 -3.43 21.76
CA GLY A 393 -28.45 -4.06 22.97
C GLY A 393 -27.41 -4.83 23.77
N ALA A 394 -27.66 -4.97 25.07
CA ALA A 394 -26.75 -5.65 26.01
C ALA A 394 -26.53 -7.14 25.68
N LYS A 395 -27.51 -7.81 25.07
CA LYS A 395 -27.41 -9.23 24.68
C LYS A 395 -26.34 -9.47 23.63
N LEU A 396 -26.29 -8.63 22.58
CA LEU A 396 -25.26 -8.75 21.56
C LEU A 396 -23.89 -8.33 22.11
N GLN A 397 -23.83 -7.28 22.94
CA GLN A 397 -22.59 -6.92 23.63
C GLN A 397 -22.01 -8.12 24.39
N LYS A 398 -22.85 -8.85 25.13
CA LYS A 398 -22.41 -10.03 25.88
C LYS A 398 -21.89 -11.16 24.97
N LYS A 399 -22.52 -11.38 23.81
CA LYS A 399 -22.03 -12.34 22.80
C LYS A 399 -20.65 -11.95 22.27
N LEU A 400 -20.38 -10.65 22.07
CA LEU A 400 -19.05 -10.16 21.66
C LEU A 400 -18.01 -10.39 22.75
N GLU A 401 -18.35 -10.07 24.00
CA GLU A 401 -17.48 -10.29 25.16
C GLU A 401 -17.03 -11.74 25.30
N ASP A 402 -17.94 -12.70 25.11
CA ASP A 402 -17.64 -14.12 25.29
C ASP A 402 -17.08 -14.80 24.01
N ALA A 403 -16.85 -14.05 22.93
CA ALA A 403 -16.37 -14.61 21.67
C ALA A 403 -14.91 -15.10 21.75
N LYS A 404 -14.62 -16.18 21.02
CA LYS A 404 -13.27 -16.73 20.83
C LYS A 404 -12.79 -16.44 19.41
N VAL A 405 -11.87 -15.50 19.23
CA VAL A 405 -11.49 -14.98 17.91
C VAL A 405 -10.03 -15.31 17.62
N PHE A 406 -9.75 -15.71 16.38
CA PHE A 406 -8.38 -15.87 15.89
C PHE A 406 -8.06 -14.77 14.87
N LEU A 407 -7.08 -13.91 15.19
CA LEU A 407 -6.57 -12.87 14.31
C LEU A 407 -5.24 -13.33 13.70
N VAL A 408 -5.21 -13.48 12.38
CA VAL A 408 -4.02 -13.91 11.64
C VAL A 408 -3.33 -12.71 11.00
N GLY A 409 -2.19 -12.33 11.56
CA GLY A 409 -1.44 -11.13 11.19
C GLY A 409 -1.68 -9.95 12.14
N SER A 410 -0.61 -9.23 12.45
CA SER A 410 -0.58 -8.06 13.34
C SER A 410 0.09 -6.84 12.68
N GLY A 411 0.08 -6.82 11.34
CA GLY A 411 0.54 -5.70 10.51
C GLY A 411 -0.42 -4.50 10.54
N ALA A 412 -0.55 -3.77 9.41
CA ALA A 412 -1.36 -2.55 9.34
C ALA A 412 -2.84 -2.80 9.67
N LEU A 413 -3.45 -3.77 8.99
CA LEU A 413 -4.82 -4.22 9.26
C LEU A 413 -4.95 -4.82 10.66
N GLY A 414 -3.98 -5.63 11.08
CA GLY A 414 -4.01 -6.29 12.39
C GLY A 414 -3.99 -5.30 13.56
N CYS A 415 -3.20 -4.22 13.46
CA CYS A 415 -3.22 -3.13 14.44
C CYS A 415 -4.60 -2.45 14.53
N GLU A 416 -5.23 -2.15 13.40
CA GLU A 416 -6.56 -1.54 13.37
C GLU A 416 -7.64 -2.49 13.89
N PHE A 417 -7.58 -3.78 13.54
CA PHE A 417 -8.50 -4.79 14.04
C PHE A 417 -8.33 -5.02 15.53
N LEU A 418 -7.11 -5.11 16.06
CA LEU A 418 -6.88 -5.22 17.51
C LEU A 418 -7.46 -4.03 18.28
N LYS A 419 -7.23 -2.80 17.80
CA LYS A 419 -7.86 -1.60 18.35
C LYS A 419 -9.39 -1.72 18.30
N ASN A 420 -9.95 -2.17 17.18
CA ASN A 420 -11.39 -2.29 17.03
C ASN A 420 -12.00 -3.34 17.96
N LEU A 421 -11.41 -4.54 18.02
CA LEU A 421 -11.83 -5.64 18.88
C LEU A 421 -11.76 -5.22 20.37
N ALA A 422 -10.68 -4.55 20.77
CA ALA A 422 -10.53 -4.03 22.12
C ALA A 422 -11.62 -3.01 22.49
N LEU A 423 -11.92 -2.05 21.61
CA LEU A 423 -12.96 -1.04 21.84
C LEU A 423 -14.38 -1.61 21.84
N MET A 424 -14.64 -2.58 20.96
CA MET A 424 -15.93 -3.27 20.87
C MET A 424 -16.18 -4.24 22.03
N GLY A 425 -15.15 -4.50 22.85
CA GLY A 425 -15.22 -5.44 23.97
C GLY A 425 -15.20 -6.90 23.53
N VAL A 426 -14.69 -7.21 22.34
CA VAL A 426 -14.60 -8.59 21.84
C VAL A 426 -13.60 -9.37 22.69
N SER A 427 -13.98 -10.57 23.14
CA SER A 427 -13.14 -11.41 24.01
C SER A 427 -12.78 -10.78 25.36
N CYS A 428 -13.59 -9.84 25.86
CA CYS A 428 -13.43 -9.24 27.19
C CYS A 428 -14.24 -9.92 28.29
N GLY A 429 -15.05 -10.92 27.95
CA GLY A 429 -15.85 -11.72 28.86
C GLY A 429 -15.06 -12.90 29.41
N LYS A 430 -15.60 -13.53 30.47
CA LYS A 430 -14.93 -14.65 31.15
C LYS A 430 -14.63 -15.84 30.25
N GLU A 431 -15.50 -16.09 29.27
CA GLU A 431 -15.34 -17.19 28.31
C GLU A 431 -14.64 -16.75 27.01
N GLY A 432 -14.39 -15.45 26.87
CA GLY A 432 -13.77 -14.85 25.70
C GLY A 432 -12.27 -15.09 25.64
N LYS A 433 -11.76 -15.28 24.42
CA LYS A 433 -10.32 -15.42 24.14
C LYS A 433 -9.99 -14.90 22.75
N LEU A 434 -9.05 -13.97 22.66
CA LEU A 434 -8.47 -13.51 21.42
C LEU A 434 -7.08 -14.13 21.25
N THR A 435 -6.86 -14.91 20.21
CA THR A 435 -5.50 -15.34 19.82
C THR A 435 -5.06 -14.50 18.64
N VAL A 436 -3.88 -13.87 18.73
CA VAL A 436 -3.24 -13.15 17.62
C VAL A 436 -1.91 -13.81 17.30
N THR A 437 -1.62 -14.03 16.02
CA THR A 437 -0.33 -14.59 15.59
C THR A 437 0.28 -13.82 14.44
N ASP A 438 1.60 -13.65 14.48
CA ASP A 438 2.41 -12.99 13.45
C ASP A 438 3.88 -13.37 13.69
N ASP A 439 4.57 -13.88 12.69
CA ASP A 439 5.97 -14.31 12.78
C ASP A 439 6.98 -13.18 12.51
N ASP A 440 6.52 -11.98 12.15
CA ASP A 440 7.39 -10.85 11.88
C ASP A 440 7.79 -10.06 13.15
N VAL A 441 8.90 -9.34 13.00
CA VAL A 441 9.35 -8.30 13.94
C VAL A 441 9.01 -6.90 13.43
N ILE A 442 8.97 -5.94 14.34
CA ILE A 442 8.67 -4.54 14.03
C ILE A 442 9.86 -3.87 13.34
N GLU A 443 9.59 -3.26 12.20
CA GLU A 443 10.56 -2.47 11.45
C GLU A 443 10.22 -0.98 11.47
N LYS A 444 11.21 -0.12 11.21
CA LYS A 444 11.00 1.34 11.11
C LYS A 444 9.96 1.71 10.06
N SER A 445 9.93 1.01 8.93
CA SER A 445 8.99 1.25 7.83
C SER A 445 7.53 1.03 8.25
N ASN A 446 7.30 0.18 9.26
CA ASN A 446 5.99 -0.22 9.74
C ASN A 446 5.30 0.91 10.53
N LEU A 447 6.08 1.74 11.23
CA LEU A 447 5.57 2.78 12.13
C LEU A 447 4.71 3.83 11.41
N SER A 448 4.88 3.98 10.09
CA SER A 448 4.04 4.85 9.24
C SER A 448 2.55 4.46 9.19
N ARG A 449 2.21 3.21 9.52
CA ARG A 449 0.84 2.68 9.37
C ARG A 449 0.42 1.66 10.45
N GLN A 450 1.35 1.22 11.29
CA GLN A 450 1.12 0.26 12.38
C GLN A 450 1.21 0.99 13.72
N PHE A 451 0.18 1.79 14.01
CA PHE A 451 0.19 2.81 15.06
C PHE A 451 0.27 2.27 16.50
N LEU A 452 0.08 0.96 16.71
CA LEU A 452 0.28 0.32 18.01
C LEU A 452 1.77 0.21 18.37
N PHE A 453 2.66 0.45 17.42
CA PHE A 453 4.11 0.36 17.60
C PHE A 453 4.74 1.74 17.77
N ARG A 454 5.94 1.75 18.35
CA ARG A 454 6.76 2.95 18.60
C ARG A 454 8.20 2.68 18.17
N ASP A 455 9.00 3.74 18.06
CA ASP A 455 10.42 3.65 17.71
C ASP A 455 11.19 2.68 18.63
N TRP A 456 10.86 2.64 19.92
CA TRP A 456 11.50 1.73 20.88
C TRP A 456 11.06 0.27 20.79
N ASN A 457 10.06 -0.04 19.96
CA ASN A 457 9.62 -1.42 19.72
C ASN A 457 10.31 -2.07 18.52
N ILE A 458 11.16 -1.35 17.76
CA ILE A 458 11.87 -1.91 16.61
C ILE A 458 12.67 -3.16 17.01
N GLY A 459 12.52 -4.23 16.24
CA GLY A 459 13.12 -5.54 16.47
C GLY A 459 12.35 -6.47 17.44
N GLN A 460 11.28 -5.99 18.08
CA GLN A 460 10.39 -6.83 18.89
C GLN A 460 9.31 -7.50 18.03
N ALA A 461 8.78 -8.64 18.48
CA ALA A 461 7.71 -9.35 17.77
C ALA A 461 6.42 -8.52 17.66
N LYS A 462 5.86 -8.42 16.44
CA LYS A 462 4.67 -7.59 16.18
C LYS A 462 3.48 -8.01 17.03
N SER A 463 3.16 -9.30 17.06
CA SER A 463 2.00 -9.85 17.79
C SER A 463 2.04 -9.54 19.28
N THR A 464 3.20 -9.71 19.91
CA THR A 464 3.41 -9.47 21.34
C THR A 464 3.20 -8.00 21.70
N VAL A 465 3.82 -7.08 20.95
CA VAL A 465 3.71 -5.64 21.20
C VAL A 465 2.28 -5.16 20.90
N ALA A 466 1.66 -5.65 19.82
CA ALA A 466 0.31 -5.28 19.43
C ALA A 466 -0.71 -5.71 20.49
N ALA A 467 -0.59 -6.92 21.04
CA ALA A 467 -1.43 -7.41 22.13
C ALA A 467 -1.27 -6.56 23.40
N SER A 468 -0.04 -6.20 23.77
CA SER A 468 0.24 -5.34 24.93
C SER A 468 -0.35 -3.91 24.76
N ALA A 469 -0.26 -3.36 23.55
CA ALA A 469 -0.88 -2.08 23.23
C ALA A 469 -2.42 -2.16 23.26
N ALA A 470 -3.02 -3.26 22.77
CA ALA A 470 -4.45 -3.48 22.84
C ALA A 470 -4.97 -3.61 24.29
N LEU A 471 -4.21 -4.27 25.17
CA LEU A 471 -4.49 -4.33 26.62
C LEU A 471 -4.46 -2.94 27.27
N SER A 472 -3.61 -2.03 26.78
CA SER A 472 -3.58 -0.65 27.27
C SER A 472 -4.81 0.16 26.85
N ILE A 473 -5.44 -0.20 25.71
CA ILE A 473 -6.72 0.36 25.26
C ILE A 473 -7.89 -0.22 26.08
N ASN A 474 -7.86 -1.53 26.34
CA ASN A 474 -8.87 -2.20 27.14
C ASN A 474 -8.26 -3.28 28.06
N PRO A 475 -8.12 -2.98 29.37
CA PRO A 475 -7.55 -3.93 30.34
C PRO A 475 -8.35 -5.24 30.50
N ASN A 476 -9.62 -5.26 30.07
CA ASN A 476 -10.45 -6.46 30.16
C ASN A 476 -10.24 -7.43 29.00
N LEU A 477 -9.44 -7.09 27.98
CA LEU A 477 -9.20 -7.95 26.82
C LEU A 477 -8.43 -9.22 27.22
N HIS A 478 -8.94 -10.40 26.89
CA HIS A 478 -8.22 -11.65 27.07
C HIS A 478 -7.48 -12.03 25.79
N VAL A 479 -6.24 -11.57 25.64
CA VAL A 479 -5.42 -11.77 24.44
C VAL A 479 -4.21 -12.68 24.68
N GLU A 480 -3.99 -13.62 23.77
CA GLU A 480 -2.80 -14.47 23.67
C GLU A 480 -2.06 -14.15 22.37
N ALA A 481 -0.79 -13.76 22.48
CA ALA A 481 0.06 -13.46 21.34
C ALA A 481 1.00 -14.63 21.03
N LEU A 482 0.98 -15.09 19.77
CA LEU A 482 1.83 -16.14 19.24
C LEU A 482 2.73 -15.57 18.13
N GLN A 483 3.84 -16.26 17.85
CA GLN A 483 4.82 -15.88 16.81
C GLN A 483 4.93 -16.94 15.72
N ASN A 484 3.87 -17.73 15.56
CA ASN A 484 3.84 -18.87 14.66
C ASN A 484 3.25 -18.44 13.32
N ARG A 485 4.01 -18.62 12.24
CA ARG A 485 3.48 -18.50 10.89
C ARG A 485 2.34 -19.49 10.70
N VAL A 486 1.19 -19.03 10.25
CA VAL A 486 0.06 -19.93 9.97
C VAL A 486 0.30 -20.65 8.65
N GLY A 487 0.46 -21.97 8.72
CA GLY A 487 0.75 -22.81 7.56
C GLY A 487 0.80 -24.29 7.94
N PRO A 488 1.05 -25.19 6.97
CA PRO A 488 1.09 -26.64 7.23
C PRO A 488 2.10 -27.04 8.31
N GLU A 489 3.21 -26.31 8.43
CA GLU A 489 4.26 -26.62 9.40
C GLU A 489 3.90 -26.31 10.87
N THR A 490 2.80 -25.61 11.12
CA THR A 490 2.36 -25.19 12.46
C THR A 490 1.01 -25.76 12.88
N GLU A 491 0.52 -26.80 12.19
CA GLU A 491 -0.73 -27.48 12.54
C GLU A 491 -0.69 -28.18 13.91
N ASN A 492 0.51 -28.45 14.45
CA ASN A 492 0.68 -28.92 15.82
C ASN A 492 0.42 -27.83 16.88
N VAL A 493 0.49 -26.55 16.50
CA VAL A 493 0.15 -25.40 17.35
C VAL A 493 -1.32 -25.03 17.17
N PHE A 494 -1.77 -24.99 15.91
CA PHE A 494 -3.15 -24.69 15.52
C PHE A 494 -3.90 -25.98 15.17
N ASP A 495 -4.06 -26.84 16.17
CA ASP A 495 -4.65 -28.17 16.05
C ASP A 495 -6.19 -28.15 15.97
N ASP A 496 -6.80 -29.33 15.84
CA ASP A 496 -8.27 -29.47 15.75
C ASP A 496 -8.99 -28.78 16.92
N ALA A 497 -8.49 -28.98 18.14
CA ALA A 497 -9.10 -28.40 19.34
C ALA A 497 -9.04 -26.87 19.33
N PHE A 498 -7.95 -26.29 18.83
CA PHE A 498 -7.85 -24.84 18.62
C PHE A 498 -8.93 -24.36 17.66
N TRP A 499 -9.00 -24.91 16.45
CA TRP A 499 -9.92 -24.45 15.41
C TRP A 499 -11.39 -24.67 15.80
N GLU A 500 -11.76 -25.83 16.32
CA GLU A 500 -13.14 -26.17 16.68
C GLU A 500 -13.75 -25.21 17.72
N ASN A 501 -12.92 -24.66 18.62
CA ASN A 501 -13.37 -23.76 19.68
C ASN A 501 -13.54 -22.29 19.23
N LEU A 502 -13.18 -21.93 18.00
CA LEU A 502 -13.29 -20.56 17.51
C LEU A 502 -14.74 -20.18 17.18
N THR A 503 -15.08 -18.92 17.49
CA THR A 503 -16.30 -18.23 17.06
C THR A 503 -16.13 -17.67 15.65
N ALA A 504 -14.99 -17.02 15.36
CA ALA A 504 -14.69 -16.42 14.07
C ALA A 504 -13.17 -16.26 13.87
N VAL A 505 -12.76 -16.15 12.61
CA VAL A 505 -11.38 -15.92 12.18
C VAL A 505 -11.32 -14.59 11.44
N VAL A 506 -10.27 -13.81 11.65
CA VAL A 506 -10.05 -12.51 11.02
C VAL A 506 -8.67 -12.51 10.36
N ASN A 507 -8.62 -12.31 9.05
CA ASN A 507 -7.36 -12.20 8.32
C ASN A 507 -6.88 -10.74 8.27
N ALA A 508 -5.60 -10.57 8.55
CA ALA A 508 -4.84 -9.33 8.41
C ALA A 508 -3.51 -9.61 7.68
N LEU A 509 -3.61 -10.40 6.61
CA LEU A 509 -2.50 -10.95 5.84
C LEU A 509 -2.07 -10.05 4.69
N ASP A 510 -0.88 -10.28 4.15
CA ASP A 510 -0.31 -9.50 3.04
C ASP A 510 0.00 -10.32 1.78
N ASN A 511 -0.21 -11.64 1.82
CA ASN A 511 0.04 -12.54 0.70
C ASN A 511 -1.14 -13.50 0.46
N VAL A 512 -1.32 -13.89 -0.79
CA VAL A 512 -2.46 -14.73 -1.24
C VAL A 512 -2.35 -16.18 -0.72
N ASN A 513 -1.13 -16.72 -0.60
CA ASN A 513 -0.92 -18.10 -0.17
C ASN A 513 -1.39 -18.33 1.28
N ALA A 514 -1.06 -17.42 2.19
CA ALA A 514 -1.53 -17.48 3.57
C ALA A 514 -3.06 -17.32 3.65
N ARG A 515 -3.65 -16.42 2.85
CA ARG A 515 -5.12 -16.25 2.78
C ARG A 515 -5.82 -17.54 2.37
N LEU A 516 -5.34 -18.16 1.29
CA LEU A 516 -5.88 -19.43 0.80
C LEU A 516 -5.73 -20.56 1.82
N TYR A 517 -4.61 -20.61 2.54
CA TYR A 517 -4.43 -21.61 3.59
C TYR A 517 -5.45 -21.42 4.73
N VAL A 518 -5.59 -20.20 5.26
CA VAL A 518 -6.57 -19.92 6.33
C VAL A 518 -8.00 -20.16 5.86
N ASP A 519 -8.34 -19.78 4.63
CA ASP A 519 -9.63 -20.05 4.01
C ASP A 519 -9.95 -21.55 3.96
N GLN A 520 -8.99 -22.39 3.54
CA GLN A 520 -9.16 -23.84 3.53
C GLN A 520 -9.38 -24.42 4.93
N ARG A 521 -8.68 -23.91 5.95
CA ARG A 521 -8.90 -24.32 7.35
C ARG A 521 -10.29 -23.89 7.83
N CYS A 522 -10.70 -22.65 7.54
CA CYS A 522 -12.03 -22.14 7.91
C CYS A 522 -13.16 -22.96 7.24
N LEU A 523 -12.97 -23.34 5.98
CA LEU A 523 -13.89 -24.22 5.27
C LEU A 523 -13.99 -25.60 5.93
N TYR A 524 -12.84 -26.21 6.27
CA TYR A 524 -12.77 -27.52 6.90
C TYR A 524 -13.45 -27.55 8.28
N TYR A 525 -13.15 -26.58 9.15
CA TYR A 525 -13.73 -26.49 10.50
C TYR A 525 -15.04 -25.70 10.59
N GLN A 526 -15.59 -25.30 9.44
CA GLN A 526 -16.83 -24.53 9.34
C GLN A 526 -16.83 -23.27 10.20
N LYS A 527 -15.77 -22.47 10.10
CA LYS A 527 -15.61 -21.21 10.84
C LYS A 527 -15.90 -20.00 9.95
N PRO A 528 -16.66 -19.01 10.43
CA PRO A 528 -16.75 -17.71 9.77
C PRO A 528 -15.38 -17.07 9.62
N LEU A 529 -15.10 -16.54 8.44
CA LEU A 529 -13.86 -15.82 8.12
C LEU A 529 -14.16 -14.40 7.63
N LEU A 530 -13.50 -13.43 8.23
CA LEU A 530 -13.50 -12.02 7.81
C LEU A 530 -12.19 -11.72 7.08
N GLU A 531 -12.27 -11.47 5.78
CA GLU A 531 -11.13 -11.21 4.88
C GLU A 531 -11.10 -9.75 4.43
N SER A 532 -9.90 -9.20 4.28
CA SER A 532 -9.70 -7.83 3.78
C SER A 532 -8.32 -7.62 3.15
N GLY A 533 -8.26 -6.69 2.20
CA GLY A 533 -7.04 -6.31 1.50
C GLY A 533 -6.97 -4.82 1.24
N THR A 534 -5.74 -4.30 1.13
CA THR A 534 -5.47 -2.90 0.75
C THR A 534 -4.32 -2.82 -0.23
N LEU A 535 -4.41 -1.88 -1.18
CA LEU A 535 -3.34 -1.53 -2.11
C LEU A 535 -3.42 -0.03 -2.41
N GLY A 536 -2.54 0.77 -1.80
CA GLY A 536 -2.62 2.22 -1.89
C GLY A 536 -3.94 2.74 -1.34
N ALA A 537 -4.72 3.47 -2.16
CA ALA A 537 -6.06 3.95 -1.81
C ALA A 537 -7.18 2.92 -2.06
N LYS A 538 -6.87 1.77 -2.68
CA LYS A 538 -7.83 0.69 -2.96
C LYS A 538 -7.96 -0.22 -1.74
N CYS A 539 -9.17 -0.73 -1.51
CA CYS A 539 -9.43 -1.72 -0.48
C CYS A 539 -10.58 -2.65 -0.87
N ASN A 540 -10.64 -3.82 -0.25
CA ASN A 540 -11.75 -4.75 -0.36
C ASN A 540 -12.01 -5.43 0.98
N THR A 541 -13.25 -5.90 1.17
CA THR A 541 -13.64 -6.76 2.30
C THR A 541 -14.49 -7.90 1.76
N GLN A 542 -14.37 -9.08 2.36
CA GLN A 542 -15.17 -10.25 2.04
C GLN A 542 -15.52 -10.99 3.33
N MET A 543 -16.78 -11.40 3.46
CA MET A 543 -17.25 -12.24 4.56
C MET A 543 -17.50 -13.64 4.04
N VAL A 544 -16.86 -14.63 4.63
CA VAL A 544 -17.07 -16.05 4.34
C VAL A 544 -17.86 -16.66 5.49
N ILE A 545 -19.13 -16.97 5.23
CA ILE A 545 -20.07 -17.51 6.21
C ILE A 545 -20.41 -18.96 5.86
N PRO A 546 -20.09 -19.93 6.73
CA PRO A 546 -20.38 -21.35 6.50
C PRO A 546 -21.83 -21.60 6.12
N HIS A 547 -22.05 -22.43 5.10
CA HIS A 547 -23.37 -22.78 4.56
C HIS A 547 -24.19 -21.61 3.98
N LEU A 548 -23.57 -20.45 3.72
CA LEU A 548 -24.26 -19.28 3.18
C LEU A 548 -23.53 -18.63 1.99
N SER A 549 -22.24 -18.33 2.13
CA SER A 549 -21.45 -17.68 1.06
C SER A 549 -20.41 -18.61 0.45
N GLU A 550 -19.82 -18.19 -0.67
CA GLU A 550 -18.59 -18.81 -1.18
C GLU A 550 -17.40 -18.55 -0.25
N ASN A 551 -16.39 -19.42 -0.34
CA ASN A 551 -15.10 -19.26 0.32
C ASN A 551 -14.16 -18.37 -0.51
N TYR A 552 -13.11 -17.83 0.09
CA TYR A 552 -12.19 -16.90 -0.58
C TYR A 552 -11.54 -17.53 -1.83
N GLY A 553 -11.10 -18.79 -1.73
CA GLY A 553 -10.49 -19.52 -2.83
C GLY A 553 -11.44 -19.96 -3.96
N ALA A 554 -12.74 -19.64 -3.91
CA ALA A 554 -13.69 -19.95 -4.97
C ALA A 554 -13.48 -19.09 -6.23
N SER A 555 -13.05 -17.85 -6.05
CA SER A 555 -12.67 -16.92 -7.12
C SER A 555 -11.16 -16.89 -7.32
N ARG A 556 -10.71 -16.64 -8.55
CA ARG A 556 -9.28 -16.43 -8.86
C ARG A 556 -9.03 -14.97 -9.19
N ASP A 557 -8.15 -14.35 -8.41
CA ASP A 557 -7.57 -13.07 -8.75
C ASP A 557 -6.63 -13.21 -9.97
N PRO A 558 -6.48 -12.15 -10.79
CA PRO A 558 -5.48 -12.15 -11.85
C PRO A 558 -4.09 -12.44 -11.28
N PRO A 559 -3.31 -13.36 -11.89
CA PRO A 559 -1.95 -13.64 -11.43
C PRO A 559 -1.07 -12.41 -11.63
N GLU A 560 -0.02 -12.27 -10.81
CA GLU A 560 1.02 -11.29 -11.06
C GLU A 560 1.63 -11.51 -12.45
N LYS A 561 1.75 -10.43 -13.23
CA LYS A 561 2.41 -10.47 -14.53
C LYS A 561 3.89 -10.80 -14.32
N GLN A 562 4.37 -11.88 -14.92
CA GLN A 562 5.79 -12.21 -14.98
C GLN A 562 6.30 -11.98 -16.41
N ALA A 563 7.38 -11.23 -16.53
CA ALA A 563 8.03 -11.01 -17.83
C ALA A 563 8.68 -12.32 -18.33
N PRO A 564 8.67 -12.60 -19.65
CA PRO A 564 9.39 -13.73 -20.20
C PRO A 564 10.89 -13.69 -19.88
N MET A 565 11.49 -14.84 -19.60
CA MET A 565 12.90 -14.92 -19.19
C MET A 565 13.87 -14.31 -20.22
N CYS A 566 13.62 -14.47 -21.53
CA CYS A 566 14.49 -13.86 -22.54
C CYS A 566 14.39 -12.32 -22.55
N THR A 567 13.22 -11.76 -22.22
CA THR A 567 12.99 -10.31 -22.13
C THR A 567 13.76 -9.76 -20.93
N VAL A 568 13.72 -10.44 -19.80
CA VAL A 568 14.46 -10.07 -18.58
C VAL A 568 15.97 -10.17 -18.80
N HIS A 569 16.46 -11.22 -19.46
CA HIS A 569 17.90 -11.49 -19.57
C HIS A 569 18.61 -10.90 -20.80
N SER A 570 17.89 -10.59 -21.88
CA SER A 570 18.52 -10.20 -23.15
C SER A 570 17.89 -8.99 -23.84
N PHE A 571 16.59 -8.75 -23.63
CA PHE A 571 15.88 -7.66 -24.32
C PHE A 571 14.99 -6.83 -23.38
N PRO A 572 15.53 -6.27 -22.28
CA PRO A 572 14.76 -5.40 -21.41
C PRO A 572 14.39 -4.12 -22.16
N HIS A 573 13.18 -3.63 -21.94
CA HIS A 573 12.67 -2.43 -22.61
C HIS A 573 11.86 -1.52 -21.68
N ASN A 574 11.58 -1.97 -20.46
CA ASN A 574 11.02 -1.18 -19.37
C ASN A 574 11.86 -1.38 -18.09
N ILE A 575 11.59 -0.55 -17.08
CA ILE A 575 12.35 -0.58 -15.81
C ILE A 575 12.05 -1.85 -14.97
N ASP A 576 10.88 -2.44 -15.10
CA ASP A 576 10.47 -3.63 -14.35
C ASP A 576 11.26 -4.88 -14.77
N HIS A 577 11.59 -4.99 -16.06
CA HIS A 577 12.48 -6.04 -16.57
C HIS A 577 13.88 -5.93 -15.96
N CYS A 578 14.41 -4.71 -15.92
CA CYS A 578 15.68 -4.38 -15.30
C CYS A 578 15.69 -4.67 -13.79
N LEU A 579 14.60 -4.33 -13.09
CA LEU A 579 14.37 -4.63 -11.66
C LEU A 579 14.37 -6.13 -11.38
N THR A 580 13.63 -6.88 -12.19
CA THR A 580 13.50 -8.33 -12.07
C THR A 580 14.84 -9.02 -12.29
N TRP A 581 15.60 -8.59 -13.31
CA TRP A 581 16.94 -9.10 -13.57
C TRP A 581 17.90 -8.80 -12.41
N ALA A 582 17.96 -7.56 -11.94
CA ALA A 582 18.85 -7.16 -10.84
C ALA A 582 18.56 -7.94 -9.55
N ARG A 583 17.28 -8.17 -9.24
CA ARG A 583 16.87 -9.00 -8.09
C ARG A 583 17.31 -10.45 -8.26
N SER A 584 17.11 -11.03 -9.45
CA SER A 584 17.55 -12.39 -9.75
C SER A 584 19.06 -12.57 -9.59
N GLU A 585 19.87 -11.60 -10.05
CA GLU A 585 21.33 -11.63 -9.87
C GLU A 585 21.73 -11.50 -8.39
N PHE A 586 21.06 -10.64 -7.62
CA PHE A 586 21.26 -10.52 -6.18
C PHE A 586 21.01 -11.85 -5.47
N GLU A 587 19.81 -12.42 -5.63
CA GLU A 587 19.41 -13.68 -5.02
C GLU A 587 20.34 -14.82 -5.47
N GLY A 588 20.71 -14.83 -6.75
CA GLY A 588 21.63 -15.81 -7.30
C GLY A 588 23.00 -15.78 -6.61
N LEU A 589 23.64 -14.61 -6.58
CA LEU A 589 25.04 -14.49 -6.16
C LEU A 589 25.25 -14.40 -4.66
N LEU A 590 24.30 -13.81 -3.93
CA LEU A 590 24.48 -13.44 -2.52
C LEU A 590 23.64 -14.30 -1.56
N GLU A 591 22.61 -14.98 -2.05
CA GLU A 591 21.76 -15.86 -1.24
C GLU A 591 21.93 -17.33 -1.62
N LYS A 592 21.51 -17.69 -2.85
CA LYS A 592 21.43 -19.07 -3.33
C LYS A 592 22.80 -19.72 -3.44
N THR A 593 23.77 -19.05 -4.09
CA THR A 593 25.13 -19.61 -4.23
C THR A 593 25.80 -19.84 -2.85
N PRO A 594 25.83 -18.87 -1.91
CA PRO A 594 26.36 -19.12 -0.56
C PRO A 594 25.63 -20.21 0.23
N ALA A 595 24.30 -20.32 0.11
CA ALA A 595 23.52 -21.37 0.75
C ALA A 595 23.90 -22.75 0.20
N GLU A 596 24.07 -22.86 -1.12
CA GLU A 596 24.48 -24.10 -1.78
C GLU A 596 25.92 -24.51 -1.41
N VAL A 597 26.84 -23.54 -1.32
CA VAL A 597 28.19 -23.77 -0.79
C VAL A 597 28.12 -24.35 0.63
N ASN A 598 27.27 -23.79 1.50
CA ASN A 598 27.12 -24.28 2.86
C ASN A 598 26.48 -25.68 2.92
N ALA A 599 25.53 -26.00 2.03
CA ALA A 599 24.94 -27.32 1.91
C ALA A 599 26.01 -28.36 1.55
N TYR A 600 26.83 -28.07 0.53
CA TYR A 600 27.97 -28.90 0.15
C TYR A 600 28.98 -29.06 1.29
N LEU A 601 29.38 -27.97 1.96
CA LEU A 601 30.38 -28.02 3.04
C LEU A 601 29.86 -28.68 4.33
N SER A 602 28.55 -28.87 4.48
CA SER A 602 27.95 -29.53 5.64
C SER A 602 27.93 -31.04 5.49
N ASN A 603 27.61 -31.56 4.30
CA ASN A 603 27.76 -32.98 4.02
C ASN A 603 28.25 -33.22 2.57
N PRO A 604 29.57 -33.14 2.30
CA PRO A 604 30.12 -33.23 0.95
C PRO A 604 29.77 -34.55 0.24
N SER A 605 29.71 -35.65 0.98
CA SER A 605 29.45 -36.98 0.43
C SER A 605 28.00 -37.15 -0.03
N GLU A 606 27.05 -36.69 0.79
CA GLU A 606 25.62 -36.74 0.50
C GLU A 606 25.27 -35.77 -0.63
N TYR A 607 25.81 -34.55 -0.58
CA TYR A 607 25.64 -33.56 -1.64
C TYR A 607 26.16 -34.07 -2.99
N ALA A 608 27.36 -34.66 -3.01
CA ALA A 608 27.92 -35.26 -4.22
C ALA A 608 27.07 -36.43 -4.74
N SER A 609 26.45 -37.21 -3.86
CA SER A 609 25.51 -38.27 -4.26
C SER A 609 24.23 -37.67 -4.86
N ALA A 610 23.69 -36.63 -4.25
CA ALA A 610 22.48 -35.95 -4.73
C ALA A 610 22.68 -35.35 -6.14
N MET A 611 23.81 -34.65 -6.36
CA MET A 611 24.12 -34.07 -7.68
C MET A 611 24.32 -35.13 -8.77
N ARG A 612 24.96 -36.27 -8.43
CA ARG A 612 25.08 -37.41 -9.36
C ARG A 612 23.72 -38.05 -9.67
N ASN A 613 22.84 -38.14 -8.67
CA ASN A 613 21.50 -38.72 -8.84
C ASN A 613 20.58 -37.83 -9.67
N ALA A 614 20.69 -36.51 -9.53
CA ALA A 614 19.97 -35.55 -10.38
C ALA A 614 20.45 -35.65 -11.83
N GLY A 615 21.76 -35.59 -12.06
CA GLY A 615 22.37 -35.89 -13.36
C GLY A 615 21.91 -35.01 -14.53
N ASP A 616 21.34 -33.84 -14.24
CA ASP A 616 20.75 -32.93 -15.21
C ASP A 616 21.55 -31.62 -15.36
N ALA A 617 21.14 -30.80 -16.34
CA ALA A 617 21.79 -29.52 -16.60
C ALA A 617 21.74 -28.57 -15.38
N GLN A 618 20.69 -28.66 -14.57
CA GLN A 618 20.55 -27.84 -13.36
C GLN A 618 21.60 -28.22 -12.30
N ALA A 619 21.83 -29.51 -12.07
CA ALA A 619 22.87 -29.98 -11.17
C ALA A 619 24.27 -29.57 -11.65
N ARG A 620 24.52 -29.63 -12.96
CA ARG A 620 25.77 -29.14 -13.55
C ARG A 620 25.95 -27.64 -13.32
N ASP A 621 24.95 -26.82 -13.68
CA ASP A 621 25.02 -25.36 -13.55
C ASP A 621 25.19 -24.93 -12.07
N ASN A 622 24.56 -25.64 -11.14
CA ASN A 622 24.75 -25.42 -9.70
C ASN A 622 26.20 -25.72 -9.26
N LEU A 623 26.78 -26.84 -9.71
CA LEU A 623 28.16 -27.21 -9.39
C LEU A 623 29.18 -26.24 -9.98
N GLU A 624 28.97 -25.76 -11.21
CA GLU A 624 29.81 -24.74 -11.84
C GLU A 624 29.83 -23.45 -11.00
N ARG A 625 28.65 -22.97 -10.59
CA ARG A 625 28.52 -21.77 -9.75
C ARG A 625 29.18 -21.91 -8.38
N VAL A 626 29.00 -23.06 -7.72
CA VAL A 626 29.64 -23.35 -6.43
C VAL A 626 31.16 -23.40 -6.58
N LEU A 627 31.66 -24.04 -7.64
CA LEU A 627 33.08 -24.12 -7.93
C LEU A 627 33.67 -22.73 -8.20
N GLU A 628 33.08 -21.97 -9.14
CA GLU A 628 33.49 -20.60 -9.48
C GLU A 628 33.57 -19.73 -8.22
N CYS A 629 32.55 -19.79 -7.35
CA CYS A 629 32.52 -19.02 -6.11
C CYS A 629 33.66 -19.37 -5.13
N LEU A 630 34.11 -20.63 -5.11
CA LEU A 630 35.16 -21.12 -4.22
C LEU A 630 36.57 -21.10 -4.85
N SER A 631 36.68 -20.93 -6.16
CA SER A 631 37.94 -20.86 -6.90
C SER A 631 38.19 -19.46 -7.46
N GLU A 632 37.57 -19.11 -8.58
CA GLU A 632 37.85 -17.93 -9.39
C GLU A 632 37.39 -16.64 -8.68
N ASP A 633 36.23 -16.69 -8.05
CA ASP A 633 35.56 -15.57 -7.40
C ASP A 633 35.78 -15.52 -5.88
N ARG A 634 36.69 -16.33 -5.36
CA ARG A 634 37.04 -16.37 -3.94
C ARG A 634 37.70 -15.07 -3.52
N CYS A 635 37.18 -14.46 -2.46
CA CYS A 635 37.74 -13.26 -1.85
C CYS A 635 38.41 -13.61 -0.51
N GLU A 636 39.60 -13.07 -0.26
CA GLU A 636 40.29 -13.19 1.04
C GLU A 636 40.49 -11.83 1.71
N THR A 637 40.55 -10.77 0.91
CA THR A 637 40.67 -9.38 1.34
C THR A 637 39.54 -8.52 0.80
N PHE A 638 39.35 -7.34 1.40
CA PHE A 638 38.39 -6.37 0.87
C PHE A 638 38.77 -5.86 -0.53
N GLN A 639 40.06 -5.83 -0.86
CA GLN A 639 40.52 -5.47 -2.21
C GLN A 639 40.09 -6.51 -3.26
N ASP A 640 40.04 -7.80 -2.88
CA ASP A 640 39.50 -8.85 -3.75
C ASP A 640 37.99 -8.65 -4.00
N CYS A 641 37.26 -8.18 -2.98
CA CYS A 641 35.84 -7.84 -3.11
C CYS A 641 35.62 -6.66 -4.07
N ILE A 642 36.49 -5.64 -4.02
CA ILE A 642 36.48 -4.51 -4.97
C ILE A 642 36.78 -5.00 -6.40
N LYS A 643 37.80 -5.87 -6.55
CA LYS A 643 38.15 -6.48 -7.84
C LYS A 643 36.96 -7.26 -8.39
N TRP A 644 36.34 -8.11 -7.58
CA TRP A 644 35.16 -8.90 -7.95
C TRP A 644 34.03 -7.99 -8.45
N ALA A 645 33.66 -6.97 -7.68
CA ALA A 645 32.58 -6.05 -8.05
C ALA A 645 32.91 -5.27 -9.34
N ARG A 646 34.18 -4.86 -9.55
CA ARG A 646 34.61 -4.17 -10.79
C ARG A 646 34.58 -5.06 -12.02
N LEU A 647 34.92 -6.34 -11.88
CA LEU A 647 34.83 -7.31 -12.97
C LEU A 647 33.37 -7.66 -13.28
N ARG A 648 32.50 -7.75 -12.26
CA ARG A 648 31.05 -7.92 -12.46
C ARG A 648 30.41 -6.74 -13.17
N PHE A 649 30.80 -5.51 -12.84
CA PHE A 649 30.39 -4.32 -13.59
C PHE A 649 30.76 -4.44 -15.08
N GLU A 650 32.02 -4.81 -15.37
CA GLU A 650 32.46 -4.97 -16.76
C GLU A 650 31.69 -6.08 -17.48
N ASP A 651 31.46 -7.21 -16.80
CA ASP A 651 30.71 -8.32 -17.37
C ASP A 651 29.29 -7.90 -17.76
N TYR A 652 28.53 -7.35 -16.82
CA TYR A 652 27.13 -7.00 -17.02
C TYR A 652 26.93 -5.89 -18.03
N PHE A 653 27.62 -4.77 -17.85
CA PHE A 653 27.29 -3.55 -18.57
C PHE A 653 28.15 -3.32 -19.82
N ALA A 654 29.25 -4.08 -19.99
CA ALA A 654 30.12 -3.95 -21.16
C ALA A 654 30.25 -5.26 -21.94
N ASN A 655 30.70 -6.35 -21.33
CA ASN A 655 31.09 -7.56 -22.07
C ASN A 655 29.87 -8.33 -22.61
N ARG A 656 28.84 -8.53 -21.81
CA ARG A 656 27.58 -9.15 -22.27
C ARG A 656 26.93 -8.31 -23.37
N VAL A 657 26.96 -6.99 -23.25
CA VAL A 657 26.47 -6.08 -24.30
C VAL A 657 27.30 -6.19 -25.58
N LYS A 658 28.63 -6.17 -25.49
CA LYS A 658 29.54 -6.40 -26.63
C LYS A 658 29.29 -7.75 -27.31
N GLN A 659 29.03 -8.81 -26.53
CA GLN A 659 28.67 -10.11 -27.08
C GLN A 659 27.32 -10.09 -27.81
N LEU A 660 26.33 -9.41 -27.23
CA LEU A 660 24.99 -9.31 -27.78
C LEU A 660 24.99 -8.57 -29.12
N ILE A 661 25.62 -7.41 -29.20
CA ILE A 661 25.72 -6.62 -30.45
C ILE A 661 26.63 -7.28 -31.50
N TYR A 662 27.60 -8.11 -31.07
CA TYR A 662 28.38 -8.91 -32.01
C TYR A 662 27.54 -10.03 -32.64
N THR A 663 26.66 -10.64 -31.84
CA THR A 663 25.76 -11.71 -32.28
C THR A 663 24.62 -11.15 -33.15
N PHE A 664 24.09 -9.99 -32.77
CA PHE A 664 23.06 -9.25 -33.50
C PHE A 664 23.49 -7.80 -33.73
N PRO A 665 24.22 -7.52 -34.83
CA PRO A 665 24.59 -6.16 -35.23
C PRO A 665 23.38 -5.22 -35.34
N GLU A 666 23.60 -3.90 -35.30
CA GLU A 666 22.52 -2.91 -35.35
C GLU A 666 21.65 -3.02 -36.62
N ASP A 667 22.27 -3.38 -37.74
CA ASP A 667 21.65 -3.61 -39.04
C ASP A 667 21.15 -5.05 -39.25
N ALA A 668 21.18 -5.90 -38.21
CA ALA A 668 20.70 -7.26 -38.28
C ALA A 668 19.23 -7.32 -38.71
N ALA A 669 18.90 -8.30 -39.56
CA ALA A 669 17.55 -8.55 -40.03
C ALA A 669 17.06 -9.94 -39.60
N THR A 670 15.76 -10.05 -39.36
CA THR A 670 15.07 -11.32 -39.14
C THR A 670 15.00 -12.13 -40.43
N SER A 671 14.58 -13.40 -40.34
CA SER A 671 14.39 -14.28 -41.51
C SER A 671 13.42 -13.72 -42.56
N ASN A 672 12.54 -12.80 -42.16
CA ASN A 672 11.54 -12.18 -43.02
C ASN A 672 12.01 -10.84 -43.60
N GLY A 673 13.27 -10.43 -43.34
CA GLY A 673 13.86 -9.19 -43.83
C GLY A 673 13.50 -7.94 -43.02
N ALA A 674 12.70 -8.05 -41.96
CA ALA A 674 12.44 -6.95 -41.04
C ALA A 674 13.64 -6.71 -40.11
N PRO A 675 13.92 -5.46 -39.68
CA PRO A 675 14.98 -5.17 -38.71
C PRO A 675 14.82 -6.01 -37.44
N PHE A 676 15.92 -6.60 -36.95
CA PHE A 676 15.94 -7.35 -35.71
C PHE A 676 15.70 -6.44 -34.50
N TRP A 677 16.32 -5.26 -34.52
CA TRP A 677 16.18 -4.21 -33.50
C TRP A 677 15.01 -3.29 -33.84
N SER A 678 13.81 -3.84 -33.74
CA SER A 678 12.55 -3.09 -33.78
C SER A 678 11.78 -3.30 -32.47
N ALA A 679 10.86 -2.40 -32.16
CA ALA A 679 10.00 -2.50 -30.98
C ALA A 679 9.42 -3.93 -30.83
N PRO A 680 9.47 -4.53 -29.62
CA PRO A 680 9.90 -3.95 -28.34
C PRO A 680 11.43 -3.95 -28.09
N LYS A 681 12.24 -4.55 -28.98
CA LYS A 681 13.70 -4.72 -28.79
C LYS A 681 14.44 -3.41 -29.01
N ARG A 682 15.23 -2.99 -28.02
CA ARG A 682 16.07 -1.79 -28.07
C ARG A 682 17.53 -2.19 -28.30
N PHE A 683 18.21 -1.50 -29.22
CA PHE A 683 19.64 -1.72 -29.44
C PHE A 683 20.46 -1.19 -28.24
N PRO A 684 21.30 -2.02 -27.60
CA PRO A 684 22.06 -1.62 -26.42
C PRO A 684 23.46 -1.10 -26.76
N HIS A 685 24.03 -0.28 -25.88
CA HIS A 685 25.40 0.23 -26.00
C HIS A 685 26.29 -0.21 -24.82
N PRO A 686 27.51 -0.73 -25.06
CA PRO A 686 28.40 -1.11 -23.99
C PRO A 686 28.80 0.10 -23.13
N LEU A 687 28.64 -0.03 -21.82
CA LEU A 687 28.97 1.03 -20.87
C LEU A 687 30.47 1.06 -20.55
N GLN A 688 31.08 2.25 -20.61
CA GLN A 688 32.44 2.46 -20.14
C GLN A 688 32.43 2.90 -18.67
N PHE A 689 33.18 2.20 -17.81
CA PHE A 689 33.30 2.59 -16.41
C PHE A 689 33.90 3.99 -16.24
N SER A 690 33.28 4.81 -15.38
CA SER A 690 33.76 6.14 -15.02
C SER A 690 33.73 6.34 -13.51
N GLU A 691 34.87 6.71 -12.91
CA GLU A 691 34.93 7.07 -11.49
C GLU A 691 34.23 8.41 -11.18
N ALA A 692 34.00 9.24 -12.20
CA ALA A 692 33.31 10.51 -12.03
C ALA A 692 31.80 10.33 -11.90
N ASP A 693 31.26 9.17 -12.33
CA ASP A 693 29.86 8.84 -12.18
C ASP A 693 29.61 8.21 -10.79
N PRO A 694 28.84 8.88 -9.91
CA PRO A 694 28.58 8.36 -8.57
C PRO A 694 27.87 7.01 -8.56
N SER A 695 27.02 6.74 -9.56
CA SER A 695 26.33 5.46 -9.63
C SER A 695 27.27 4.30 -9.99
N HIS A 696 28.31 4.53 -10.79
CA HIS A 696 29.32 3.51 -11.09
C HIS A 696 30.06 3.12 -9.81
N LEU A 697 30.51 4.12 -9.04
CA LEU A 697 31.18 3.89 -7.77
C LEU A 697 30.27 3.23 -6.73
N HIS A 698 29.00 3.62 -6.66
CA HIS A 698 28.06 3.02 -5.72
C HIS A 698 27.81 1.52 -6.02
N PHE A 699 27.83 1.08 -7.29
CA PHE A 699 27.65 -0.33 -7.65
C PHE A 699 28.81 -1.14 -7.08
N ILE A 700 30.03 -0.64 -7.28
CA ILE A 700 31.25 -1.27 -6.78
C ILE A 700 31.28 -1.28 -5.25
N MET A 701 30.89 -0.17 -4.63
CA MET A 701 30.81 -0.05 -3.18
C MET A 701 29.88 -1.11 -2.58
N ALA A 702 28.63 -1.15 -3.06
CA ALA A 702 27.63 -2.04 -2.51
C ALA A 702 27.95 -3.52 -2.81
N GLY A 703 28.36 -3.83 -4.04
CA GLY A 703 28.79 -5.17 -4.42
C GLY A 703 29.98 -5.67 -3.61
N SER A 704 30.98 -4.82 -3.35
CA SER A 704 32.16 -5.20 -2.54
C SER A 704 31.84 -5.39 -1.06
N ILE A 705 30.96 -4.55 -0.47
CA ILE A 705 30.50 -4.69 0.91
C ILE A 705 29.70 -5.99 1.09
N LEU A 706 28.71 -6.23 0.23
CA LEU A 706 27.89 -7.44 0.30
C LEU A 706 28.73 -8.70 0.08
N ARG A 707 29.67 -8.66 -0.87
CA ARG A 707 30.60 -9.77 -1.09
C ARG A 707 31.47 -10.02 0.15
N ALA A 708 31.99 -8.95 0.77
CA ALA A 708 32.76 -9.08 2.01
C ALA A 708 31.94 -9.72 3.13
N GLU A 709 30.68 -9.32 3.30
CA GLU A 709 29.76 -9.93 4.27
C GLU A 709 29.54 -11.43 4.01
N THR A 710 29.29 -11.83 2.75
CA THR A 710 29.11 -13.25 2.39
C THR A 710 30.32 -14.13 2.72
N PHE A 711 31.54 -13.57 2.64
CA PHE A 711 32.79 -14.26 2.98
C PHE A 711 33.26 -14.03 4.43
N GLY A 712 32.58 -13.18 5.20
CA GLY A 712 32.99 -12.82 6.55
C GLY A 712 34.25 -11.95 6.62
N ILE A 713 34.52 -11.17 5.57
CA ILE A 713 35.68 -10.26 5.47
C ILE A 713 35.33 -8.92 6.14
N PRO A 714 36.23 -8.35 6.97
CA PRO A 714 36.00 -7.02 7.57
C PRO A 714 35.87 -5.91 6.52
N VAL A 715 34.83 -5.10 6.64
CA VAL A 715 34.58 -3.93 5.78
C VAL A 715 35.32 -2.72 6.34
N PRO A 716 36.24 -2.08 5.60
CA PRO A 716 36.95 -0.90 6.08
C PRO A 716 36.08 0.36 6.06
N ASP A 717 36.13 1.18 7.11
CA ASP A 717 35.35 2.44 7.22
C ASP A 717 35.57 3.42 6.05
N TRP A 718 36.77 3.38 5.45
CA TRP A 718 37.12 4.28 4.36
C TRP A 718 36.33 4.02 3.07
N VAL A 719 35.68 2.86 2.92
CA VAL A 719 34.92 2.52 1.70
C VAL A 719 33.79 3.51 1.42
N GLN A 720 33.25 4.14 2.47
CA GLN A 720 32.21 5.18 2.36
C GLN A 720 32.75 6.51 1.80
N ASN A 721 34.07 6.66 1.65
CA ASN A 721 34.69 7.84 1.05
C ASN A 721 34.86 7.64 -0.47
N PRO A 722 34.12 8.38 -1.32
CA PRO A 722 34.13 8.16 -2.77
C PRO A 722 35.51 8.28 -3.41
N LYS A 723 36.37 9.17 -2.90
CA LYS A 723 37.72 9.38 -3.46
C LYS A 723 38.63 8.17 -3.21
N LYS A 724 38.62 7.66 -1.97
CA LYS A 724 39.42 6.49 -1.61
C LYS A 724 38.93 5.24 -2.32
N LEU A 725 37.61 5.10 -2.48
CA LEU A 725 37.03 4.03 -3.28
C LEU A 725 37.49 4.11 -4.74
N ALA A 726 37.36 5.27 -5.39
CA ALA A 726 37.81 5.47 -6.77
C ALA A 726 39.29 5.09 -6.98
N GLU A 727 40.17 5.54 -6.08
CA GLU A 727 41.59 5.17 -6.09
C GLU A 727 41.83 3.65 -5.98
N ALA A 728 41.02 2.94 -5.20
CA ALA A 728 41.10 1.49 -5.05
C ALA A 728 40.54 0.74 -6.28
N VAL A 729 39.47 1.26 -6.89
CA VAL A 729 38.85 0.70 -8.09
C VAL A 729 39.77 0.85 -9.31
N ASN A 730 40.43 1.99 -9.49
CA ASN A 730 41.33 2.24 -10.62
C ASN A 730 42.58 1.34 -10.63
N LYS A 731 42.91 0.70 -9.50
CA LYS A 731 44.00 -0.27 -9.42
C LYS A 731 43.59 -1.66 -9.93
N VAL A 732 42.30 -1.88 -10.18
CA VAL A 732 41.80 -3.17 -10.68
C VAL A 732 42.13 -3.28 -12.18
N ILE A 733 42.86 -4.33 -12.53
CA ILE A 733 43.14 -4.68 -13.93
C ILE A 733 41.90 -5.39 -14.50
N VAL A 734 41.32 -4.81 -15.54
CA VAL A 734 40.16 -5.35 -16.25
C VAL A 734 40.65 -6.02 -17.54
N PRO A 735 40.41 -7.34 -17.74
CA PRO A 735 40.81 -8.02 -18.96
C PRO A 735 40.07 -7.51 -20.20
N ASP A 736 40.75 -7.49 -21.35
CA ASP A 736 40.11 -7.20 -22.63
C ASP A 736 39.12 -8.32 -23.01
N PHE A 737 37.96 -7.91 -23.51
CA PHE A 737 36.91 -8.83 -23.94
C PHE A 737 36.97 -9.09 -25.45
N GLN A 738 36.89 -10.37 -25.84
CA GLN A 738 36.74 -10.80 -27.23
C GLN A 738 35.43 -11.58 -27.41
N PRO A 739 34.52 -11.14 -28.30
CA PRO A 739 33.28 -11.84 -28.57
C PRO A 739 33.51 -13.25 -29.14
N LYS A 740 32.70 -14.21 -28.70
CA LYS A 740 32.67 -15.59 -29.20
C LYS A 740 31.77 -15.68 -30.44
N LYS A 741 32.22 -16.41 -31.48
CA LYS A 741 31.48 -16.60 -32.74
C LYS A 741 30.24 -17.48 -32.63
N ASP A 742 30.28 -18.50 -31.79
CA ASP A 742 29.21 -19.51 -31.67
C ASP A 742 28.36 -19.34 -30.40
N ALA A 743 28.31 -18.14 -29.83
CA ALA A 743 27.49 -17.87 -28.65
C ALA A 743 26.00 -18.01 -28.99
N LYS A 744 25.31 -18.94 -28.32
CA LYS A 744 23.86 -19.13 -28.46
C LYS A 744 23.14 -18.18 -27.50
N ILE A 745 22.53 -17.14 -28.04
CA ILE A 745 21.64 -16.24 -27.28
C ILE A 745 20.21 -16.62 -27.65
N VAL A 746 19.38 -16.93 -26.65
CA VAL A 746 17.99 -17.31 -26.86
C VAL A 746 17.16 -16.07 -27.18
N THR A 747 16.54 -16.05 -28.35
CA THR A 747 15.73 -14.93 -28.85
C THR A 747 14.23 -15.20 -28.86
N ASP A 748 13.79 -16.40 -28.48
CA ASP A 748 12.40 -16.82 -28.45
C ASP A 748 11.77 -16.55 -27.08
N GLU A 749 10.71 -15.74 -27.07
CA GLU A 749 9.92 -15.38 -25.89
C GLU A 749 9.16 -16.55 -25.27
N LYS A 750 8.98 -17.65 -26.00
CA LYS A 750 8.34 -18.88 -25.49
C LYS A 750 9.33 -19.89 -24.91
N ALA A 751 10.64 -19.61 -24.94
CA ALA A 751 11.64 -20.51 -24.39
C ALA A 751 11.60 -20.49 -22.85
N THR A 752 11.22 -21.62 -22.24
CA THR A 752 11.08 -21.77 -20.77
C THR A 752 12.36 -22.26 -20.08
N THR A 753 13.38 -22.68 -20.83
CA THR A 753 14.65 -23.21 -20.29
C THR A 753 15.84 -22.79 -21.17
N LEU A 754 16.91 -22.29 -20.54
CA LEU A 754 18.15 -21.87 -21.20
C LEU A 754 19.09 -23.05 -21.56
N SER A 755 18.95 -24.21 -20.90
CA SER A 755 19.81 -25.37 -21.10
C SER A 755 18.98 -26.64 -21.38
N THR A 756 19.38 -27.39 -22.43
CA THR A 756 18.85 -28.72 -22.73
C THR A 756 19.85 -29.76 -22.23
N ALA A 757 19.38 -30.77 -21.49
CA ALA A 757 20.22 -31.83 -20.96
C ALA A 757 20.94 -32.57 -22.10
N SER A 758 22.25 -32.78 -21.94
CA SER A 758 23.11 -33.48 -22.89
C SER A 758 23.59 -34.80 -22.30
N ILE A 759 23.94 -35.76 -23.17
CA ILE A 759 24.45 -37.09 -22.79
C ILE A 759 25.79 -36.99 -22.01
N ASP A 760 26.47 -35.84 -22.03
CA ASP A 760 27.78 -35.60 -21.42
C ASP A 760 27.70 -35.01 -19.98
N ASP A 761 26.51 -34.62 -19.52
CA ASP A 761 26.36 -33.90 -18.24
C ASP A 761 26.81 -34.73 -17.03
N ALA A 762 26.61 -36.05 -17.06
CA ALA A 762 27.06 -36.95 -15.98
C ALA A 762 28.60 -37.04 -15.87
N ALA A 763 29.32 -36.94 -16.99
CA ALA A 763 30.78 -36.93 -16.98
C ALA A 763 31.31 -35.59 -16.44
N VAL A 764 30.71 -34.48 -16.90
CA VAL A 764 31.04 -33.12 -16.44
C VAL A 764 30.76 -32.95 -14.94
N ILE A 765 29.63 -33.44 -14.44
CA ILE A 765 29.29 -33.42 -13.01
C ILE A 765 30.37 -34.11 -12.17
N ASN A 766 30.88 -35.26 -12.61
CA ASN A 766 31.94 -35.97 -11.88
C ASN A 766 33.27 -35.20 -11.89
N GLU A 767 33.61 -34.55 -13.00
CA GLU A 767 34.79 -33.68 -13.09
C GLU A 767 34.67 -32.47 -12.15
N LEU A 768 33.52 -31.79 -12.17
CA LEU A 768 33.24 -30.64 -11.30
C LEU A 768 33.31 -31.01 -9.82
N LEU A 769 32.74 -32.15 -9.43
CA LEU A 769 32.83 -32.67 -8.06
C LEU A 769 34.28 -32.95 -7.65
N SER A 770 35.11 -33.48 -8.55
CA SER A 770 36.53 -33.70 -8.28
C SER A 770 37.30 -32.39 -8.06
N LYS A 771 37.02 -31.37 -8.89
CA LYS A 771 37.62 -30.02 -8.72
C LYS A 771 37.14 -29.38 -7.42
N LEU A 772 35.87 -29.52 -7.09
CA LEU A 772 35.27 -28.97 -5.89
C LEU A 772 35.85 -29.61 -4.60
N GLU A 773 36.11 -30.91 -4.62
CA GLU A 773 36.80 -31.60 -3.53
C GLU A 773 38.25 -31.13 -3.37
N HIS A 774 38.94 -30.80 -4.47
CA HIS A 774 40.27 -30.19 -4.39
C HIS A 774 40.21 -28.79 -3.76
N CYS A 775 39.26 -27.94 -4.18
CA CYS A 775 39.04 -26.62 -3.58
C CYS A 775 38.75 -26.72 -2.09
N ARG A 776 37.91 -27.68 -1.67
CA ARG A 776 37.54 -27.90 -0.27
C ARG A 776 38.75 -28.15 0.64
N LYS A 777 39.76 -28.88 0.15
CA LYS A 777 40.99 -29.16 0.91
C LYS A 777 41.84 -27.91 1.17
N ASN A 778 41.66 -26.86 0.37
CA ASN A 778 42.36 -25.58 0.49
C ASN A 778 41.55 -24.52 1.25
N LEU A 779 40.38 -24.88 1.82
CA LEU A 779 39.60 -24.02 2.69
C LEU A 779 40.03 -24.19 4.15
N SER A 780 39.90 -23.13 4.94
CA SER A 780 40.16 -23.20 6.37
C SER A 780 39.15 -24.14 7.06
N PRO A 781 39.57 -24.89 8.10
CA PRO A 781 38.66 -25.71 8.88
C PRO A 781 37.51 -24.87 9.45
N GLY A 782 36.27 -25.28 9.20
CA GLY A 782 35.07 -24.56 9.66
C GLY A 782 34.63 -23.40 8.78
N PHE A 783 35.23 -23.20 7.59
CA PHE A 783 34.75 -22.20 6.64
C PHE A 783 33.26 -22.40 6.32
N ARG A 784 32.52 -21.30 6.41
CA ARG A 784 31.10 -21.17 6.07
C ARG A 784 30.88 -19.79 5.48
N MET A 785 30.05 -19.73 4.45
CA MET A 785 29.60 -18.46 3.90
C MET A 785 28.38 -17.95 4.67
N LYS A 786 28.08 -16.67 4.55
CA LYS A 786 26.88 -16.04 5.10
C LYS A 786 25.94 -15.68 3.95
N PRO A 787 24.91 -16.51 3.66
CA PRO A 787 23.88 -16.14 2.71
C PRO A 787 23.19 -14.85 3.17
N ILE A 788 23.02 -13.90 2.25
CA ILE A 788 22.33 -12.64 2.50
C ILE A 788 20.94 -12.76 1.91
N GLN A 789 19.93 -12.84 2.76
CA GLN A 789 18.53 -12.76 2.34
C GLN A 789 18.19 -11.33 1.96
N PHE A 790 17.38 -11.16 0.91
CA PHE A 790 16.96 -9.84 0.48
C PHE A 790 16.03 -9.19 1.53
N GLU A 791 16.47 -8.08 2.12
CA GLU A 791 15.68 -7.28 3.06
C GLU A 791 15.49 -5.86 2.50
N LYS A 792 14.25 -5.52 2.09
CA LYS A 792 13.92 -4.23 1.46
C LYS A 792 14.27 -3.00 2.32
N VAL A 793 14.42 -3.16 3.63
CA VAL A 793 14.72 -2.09 4.61
C VAL A 793 16.20 -1.95 4.96
N ASN A 794 17.07 -2.84 4.49
CA ASN A 794 18.50 -2.68 4.71
C ASN A 794 19.08 -1.72 3.66
N PHE A 795 19.46 -0.52 4.11
CA PHE A 795 19.95 0.60 3.29
C PHE A 795 21.06 0.22 2.31
N LEU A 796 21.90 -0.77 2.62
CA LEU A 796 22.96 -1.24 1.72
C LEU A 796 22.42 -2.08 0.57
N SER A 797 21.45 -2.97 0.83
CA SER A 797 20.79 -3.79 -0.20
C SER A 797 19.89 -2.94 -1.11
N GLU A 798 19.15 -1.98 -0.53
CA GLU A 798 18.34 -1.02 -1.27
C GLU A 798 19.21 -0.10 -2.13
N LYS A 799 20.34 0.40 -1.61
CA LYS A 799 21.30 1.17 -2.41
C LYS A 799 21.95 0.33 -3.50
N CYS A 800 22.25 -0.95 -3.26
CA CYS A 800 22.83 -1.83 -4.28
C CYS A 800 21.85 -2.00 -5.44
N LEU A 801 20.58 -2.31 -5.13
CA LEU A 801 19.51 -2.41 -6.12
C LEU A 801 19.28 -1.06 -6.79
N GLN A 802 19.07 0.02 -6.03
CA GLN A 802 18.87 1.39 -6.56
C GLN A 802 20.03 1.88 -7.42
N THR A 803 21.25 1.39 -7.20
CA THR A 803 22.41 1.76 -8.01
C THR A 803 22.53 0.90 -9.27
N LEU A 804 22.32 -0.42 -9.17
CA LEU A 804 22.06 -1.29 -10.33
C LEU A 804 20.98 -0.66 -11.21
N LEU A 805 19.94 -0.11 -10.58
CA LEU A 805 18.81 0.54 -11.21
C LEU A 805 19.13 1.91 -11.78
N ASN A 806 19.85 2.78 -11.10
CA ASN A 806 20.27 4.08 -11.64
C ASN A 806 21.17 3.90 -12.87
N HIS A 807 21.84 2.76 -13.01
CA HIS A 807 22.58 2.37 -14.22
C HIS A 807 21.70 1.83 -15.34
N LEU A 808 20.68 1.05 -15.00
CA LEU A 808 19.65 0.65 -15.97
C LEU A 808 18.71 1.84 -16.31
N ASN A 809 18.70 2.89 -15.48
CA ASN A 809 18.10 4.20 -15.79
C ASN A 809 19.08 5.08 -16.58
N LEU A 810 20.40 4.89 -16.44
CA LEU A 810 21.39 5.43 -17.37
C LEU A 810 21.32 4.73 -18.72
N GLU A 811 20.74 3.53 -18.85
CA GLU A 811 20.25 3.05 -20.15
C GLU A 811 19.18 3.99 -20.75
N LYS A 812 18.36 4.73 -19.97
CA LYS A 812 17.54 5.83 -20.54
C LYS A 812 18.36 7.03 -21.02
N HIS A 813 19.63 7.16 -20.64
CA HIS A 813 20.51 8.28 -21.05
C HIS A 813 21.70 7.85 -21.93
N LEU A 814 21.97 6.55 -22.06
CA LEU A 814 23.03 5.92 -22.87
C LEU A 814 22.47 4.97 -23.94
N ILE A 815 21.13 4.83 -24.01
CA ILE A 815 20.38 4.57 -25.26
C ILE A 815 20.09 5.95 -25.93
N VAL A 816 21.11 6.81 -25.98
CA VAL A 816 21.22 8.02 -26.82
C VAL A 816 22.41 7.83 -27.73
#